data_AF-A1TFB6-F1
#
_entry.id   AF-A1TFB6-F1
#
_cell.length_a   1.000
_cell.length_b   1.000
_cell.length_c   1.000
_cell.angle_alpha   90.00
_cell.angle_beta   90.00
_cell.angle_gamma   90.00
#
_symmetry.space_group_name_H-M   'P 1'
#
loop_
_entity.id
_entity.type
_entity.pdbx_description
1 polymer ?
#
loop_
_entity_poly.entity_id
_entity_poly.type
_entity_poly.pdbx_seq_one_letter_code
_entity_poly.pdbx_strand_id
1 'polypeptide(L)'
;MSKVEVFEPALCCATGVCGEDVDQQLVTFSADLDFVSGRGGDISRYNLAGEPRAFAENDTVRAFLHVAGSVGLPLVLVDGVTVMTGRYPDRSQLAAWAGIDTPDGKIPLDIEDTTAAGGGCCGSDSSGATQLLLESARPMTLRFLDAPPRFLFFTGKGGVGKTSIACAAAIHLARNGKRVLLVSTDPASNVGQVFGLRVGNAITTVPAVEGLSALEIDPEQAAEAYRERIVAPVRGLLPDREVQSITEQLSGSCTTEIASFNEFTELLTDSDALTGQFDHVLFDTAPTGHTIRLLQLPGSWTDFLNEGKGDASCLGPLSGLDKQRAIYAEAVEALADPLRTRLVLVARAQRSTLAEITRTHRELAAIGLTRQYVVINGVLASPAGNGDPLAAAIHTREQQAIAALPDELRGLPLDQVELKATNIVGVDALDSLFTSDARIPEGDDGTGLPVVDAPLSALIDELAEGDHGLIMCMGKGGVGKTTIAAAIAVALADRGHPVHLTTTDPAGHLSGTLHGTLPNLHVSSIDPVEATRAYRDHVLATKGAALDEQGRSMLEEDLRSPCTEEVAVFQAFSRVISESRNKFVVVDTAPTGHTLLLLDATGSYHREVARQLGNRHFTTPLMRLQDPELTKVIVVTLAETTPVLEAAGLQSELERAQIQPWAWVVNNSLAAAHPTSPLLRQRAVAELPQIDKVRTDYADRVAVIPLLACEPVGIPALEALAGSRTAAV
;
A
#
# COMPACT_ATOMS: atom_id res chain seq x y z
N MET A 1 -54.74 -16.40 -1.77
CA MET A 1 -53.40 -16.92 -2.04
C MET A 1 -52.82 -17.37 -0.71
N SER A 2 -52.18 -18.52 -0.68
CA SER A 2 -51.36 -18.94 0.46
C SER A 2 -49.94 -18.41 0.27
N LYS A 3 -49.26 -18.05 1.36
CA LYS A 3 -47.87 -17.59 1.30
C LYS A 3 -46.95 -18.78 1.12
N VAL A 4 -46.13 -18.78 0.07
CA VAL A 4 -45.11 -19.81 -0.18
C VAL A 4 -43.74 -19.26 0.20
N GLU A 5 -42.98 -19.96 1.03
CA GLU A 5 -41.65 -19.52 1.48
C GLU A 5 -40.63 -20.64 1.24
N VAL A 6 -39.58 -20.36 0.46
CA VAL A 6 -38.52 -21.32 0.13
C VAL A 6 -37.22 -20.90 0.81
N PHE A 7 -36.75 -21.73 1.72
CA PHE A 7 -35.52 -21.55 2.49
C PHE A 7 -34.44 -22.48 1.93
N GLU A 8 -33.42 -21.90 1.30
CA GLU A 8 -32.40 -22.62 0.54
C GLU A 8 -31.12 -22.90 1.35
N PRO A 9 -30.30 -23.90 0.94
CA PRO A 9 -28.95 -24.05 1.48
C PRO A 9 -28.10 -22.78 1.25
N ALA A 10 -26.89 -22.75 1.82
CA ALA A 10 -25.93 -21.68 1.56
C ALA A 10 -25.43 -21.75 0.11
N LEU A 11 -26.13 -21.05 -0.78
CA LEU A 11 -25.84 -20.97 -2.21
C LEU A 11 -24.96 -19.74 -2.49
N CYS A 12 -23.98 -19.87 -3.38
CA CYS A 12 -22.99 -18.82 -3.65
C CYS A 12 -23.58 -17.56 -4.33
N CYS A 13 -24.85 -17.61 -4.75
CA CYS A 13 -25.61 -16.52 -5.36
C CYS A 13 -27.11 -16.74 -5.08
N ALA A 14 -27.93 -15.69 -5.21
CA ALA A 14 -29.37 -15.73 -4.90
C ALA A 14 -30.21 -16.69 -5.78
N THR A 15 -29.65 -17.21 -6.87
CA THR A 15 -30.28 -18.22 -7.74
C THR A 15 -29.69 -19.63 -7.57
N GLY A 16 -28.50 -19.76 -6.98
CA GLY A 16 -27.71 -20.99 -6.92
C GLY A 16 -27.07 -21.47 -8.23
N VAL A 17 -27.19 -20.69 -9.32
CA VAL A 17 -26.77 -21.05 -10.69
C VAL A 17 -25.25 -20.87 -10.95
N CYS A 18 -24.48 -20.61 -9.89
CA CYS A 18 -23.09 -20.18 -9.92
C CYS A 18 -22.10 -21.32 -9.58
N GLY A 19 -21.47 -21.90 -10.60
CA GLY A 19 -20.45 -22.96 -10.50
C GLY A 19 -20.03 -23.49 -11.88
N GLU A 20 -18.98 -24.32 -11.95
CA GLU A 20 -18.53 -24.93 -13.22
C GLU A 20 -19.52 -25.95 -13.78
N ASP A 21 -20.15 -26.75 -12.91
CA ASP A 21 -21.33 -27.57 -13.22
C ASP A 21 -22.60 -26.81 -12.80
N VAL A 22 -23.33 -26.25 -13.77
CA VAL A 22 -24.60 -25.55 -13.51
C VAL A 22 -25.72 -26.54 -13.25
N ASP A 23 -26.30 -26.52 -12.04
CA ASP A 23 -27.48 -27.35 -11.75
C ASP A 23 -28.72 -26.84 -12.52
N GLN A 24 -29.10 -27.62 -13.54
CA GLN A 24 -30.28 -27.39 -14.36
C GLN A 24 -31.58 -27.29 -13.54
N GLN A 25 -31.65 -27.90 -12.34
CA GLN A 25 -32.80 -27.77 -11.44
C GLN A 25 -32.93 -26.35 -10.88
N LEU A 26 -31.82 -25.71 -10.47
CA LEU A 26 -31.81 -24.34 -9.95
C LEU A 26 -32.15 -23.30 -11.02
N VAL A 27 -31.69 -23.52 -12.26
CA VAL A 27 -32.10 -22.72 -13.44
C VAL A 27 -33.60 -22.84 -13.69
N THR A 28 -34.14 -24.06 -13.70
CA THR A 28 -35.56 -24.32 -13.96
C THR A 28 -36.45 -23.77 -12.85
N PHE A 29 -36.07 -24.00 -11.59
CA PHE A 29 -36.78 -23.50 -10.40
C PHE A 29 -36.82 -21.97 -10.36
N SER A 30 -35.72 -21.28 -10.70
CA SER A 30 -35.71 -19.81 -10.76
C SER A 30 -36.70 -19.26 -11.80
N ALA A 31 -36.74 -19.86 -13.00
CA ALA A 31 -37.71 -19.49 -14.03
C ALA A 31 -39.17 -19.85 -13.68
N ASP A 32 -39.38 -20.85 -12.81
CA ASP A 32 -40.69 -21.23 -12.29
C ASP A 32 -41.18 -20.28 -11.17
N LEU A 33 -40.26 -19.76 -10.34
CA LEU A 33 -40.55 -18.69 -9.37
C LEU A 33 -40.97 -17.40 -10.08
N ASP A 34 -40.21 -16.95 -11.08
CA ASP A 34 -40.51 -15.73 -11.85
C ASP A 34 -41.88 -15.81 -12.54
N PHE A 35 -42.24 -16.99 -13.05
CA PHE A 35 -43.56 -17.24 -13.65
C PHE A 35 -44.72 -17.13 -12.64
N VAL A 36 -44.51 -17.53 -11.38
CA VAL A 36 -45.52 -17.48 -10.31
C VAL A 36 -45.63 -16.06 -9.73
N SER A 37 -44.49 -15.41 -9.46
CA SER A 37 -44.43 -14.01 -9.01
C SER A 37 -45.04 -13.06 -10.05
N GLY A 38 -44.70 -13.24 -11.34
CA GLY A 38 -45.25 -12.49 -12.46
C GLY A 38 -46.75 -12.69 -12.72
N ARG A 39 -47.42 -13.61 -12.00
CA ARG A 39 -48.88 -13.79 -11.99
C ARG A 39 -49.55 -13.32 -10.68
N GLY A 40 -48.80 -12.69 -9.78
CA GLY A 40 -49.30 -12.21 -8.48
C GLY A 40 -49.35 -13.29 -7.39
N GLY A 41 -48.52 -14.32 -7.48
CA GLY A 41 -48.34 -15.29 -6.40
C GLY A 41 -47.54 -14.70 -5.23
N ASP A 42 -48.02 -14.89 -4.00
CA ASP A 42 -47.30 -14.54 -2.77
C ASP A 42 -46.22 -15.59 -2.49
N ILE A 43 -45.04 -15.39 -3.06
CA ILE A 43 -43.90 -16.30 -2.95
C ILE A 43 -42.62 -15.55 -2.58
N SER A 44 -41.90 -16.09 -1.58
CA SER A 44 -40.62 -15.57 -1.09
C SER A 44 -39.54 -16.65 -1.16
N ARG A 45 -38.32 -16.25 -1.52
CA ARG A 45 -37.12 -17.09 -1.57
C ARG A 45 -36.08 -16.49 -0.63
N TYR A 46 -35.46 -17.32 0.21
CA TYR A 46 -34.47 -16.90 1.19
C TYR A 46 -33.23 -17.80 1.09
N ASN A 47 -32.05 -17.20 0.90
CA ASN A 47 -30.77 -17.94 0.85
C ASN A 47 -30.05 -17.82 2.21
N LEU A 48 -29.63 -18.96 2.79
CA LEU A 48 -28.96 -19.00 4.10
C LEU A 48 -27.69 -18.15 4.18
N ALA A 49 -26.98 -17.97 3.06
CA ALA A 49 -25.77 -17.14 2.98
C ALA A 49 -26.07 -15.63 2.87
N GLY A 50 -27.20 -15.25 2.26
CA GLY A 50 -27.57 -13.84 2.03
C GLY A 50 -28.49 -13.26 3.10
N GLU A 51 -29.39 -14.06 3.65
CA GLU A 51 -30.48 -13.63 4.54
C GLU A 51 -30.60 -14.50 5.81
N PRO A 52 -29.51 -14.76 6.56
CA PRO A 52 -29.54 -15.65 7.74
C PRO A 52 -30.54 -15.22 8.83
N ARG A 53 -30.93 -13.93 8.85
CA ARG A 53 -32.04 -13.44 9.70
C ARG A 53 -33.36 -14.15 9.44
N ALA A 54 -33.75 -14.38 8.19
CA ALA A 54 -35.02 -15.03 7.86
C ALA A 54 -35.09 -16.48 8.40
N PHE A 55 -33.94 -17.17 8.45
CA PHE A 55 -33.79 -18.51 9.00
C PHE A 55 -33.77 -18.52 10.55
N ALA A 56 -33.30 -17.44 11.18
CA ALA A 56 -33.25 -17.29 12.63
C ALA A 56 -34.59 -16.80 13.23
N GLU A 57 -35.33 -15.98 12.49
CA GLU A 57 -36.60 -15.37 12.91
C GLU A 57 -37.81 -16.29 12.64
N ASN A 58 -37.70 -17.26 11.73
CA ASN A 58 -38.73 -18.29 11.51
C ASN A 58 -38.47 -19.54 12.37
N ASP A 59 -39.31 -19.75 13.39
CA ASP A 59 -39.18 -20.86 14.35
C ASP A 59 -39.18 -22.26 13.69
N THR A 60 -39.98 -22.47 12.64
CA THR A 60 -40.04 -23.75 11.91
C THR A 60 -38.71 -24.04 11.21
N VAL A 61 -38.11 -23.03 10.60
CA VAL A 61 -36.82 -23.13 9.90
C VAL A 61 -35.66 -23.31 10.88
N ARG A 62 -35.67 -22.55 11.97
CA ARG A 62 -34.67 -22.64 13.06
C ARG A 62 -34.67 -24.02 13.72
N ALA A 63 -35.86 -24.56 14.01
CA ALA A 63 -36.00 -25.92 14.54
C ALA A 63 -35.54 -26.99 13.55
N PHE A 64 -35.80 -26.80 12.25
CA PHE A 64 -35.33 -27.70 11.20
C PHE A 64 -33.80 -27.71 11.09
N LEU A 65 -33.16 -26.53 11.02
CA LEU A 65 -31.70 -26.38 10.95
C LEU A 65 -30.97 -27.06 12.13
N HIS A 66 -31.47 -26.93 13.35
CA HIS A 66 -30.89 -27.57 14.53
C HIS A 66 -30.94 -29.11 14.51
N VAL A 67 -31.79 -29.73 13.68
CA VAL A 67 -31.99 -31.19 13.64
C VAL A 67 -31.44 -31.81 12.37
N ALA A 68 -31.60 -31.16 11.21
CA ALA A 68 -31.20 -31.68 9.90
C ALA A 68 -29.90 -31.04 9.35
N GLY A 69 -29.47 -29.90 9.91
CA GLY A 69 -28.40 -29.08 9.35
C GLY A 69 -28.75 -28.47 7.98
N SER A 70 -27.76 -27.82 7.37
CA SER A 70 -27.89 -27.24 6.02
C SER A 70 -28.14 -28.28 4.91
N VAL A 71 -27.76 -29.55 5.16
CA VAL A 71 -27.93 -30.68 4.22
C VAL A 71 -29.41 -31.08 4.02
N GLY A 72 -30.31 -30.68 4.92
CA GLY A 72 -31.75 -30.92 4.77
C GLY A 72 -32.47 -29.95 3.82
N LEU A 73 -31.79 -28.89 3.37
CA LEU A 73 -32.37 -27.83 2.54
C LEU A 73 -32.32 -28.22 1.03
N PRO A 74 -33.15 -27.63 0.15
CA PRO A 74 -34.14 -26.59 0.41
C PRO A 74 -35.32 -27.07 1.26
N LEU A 75 -35.92 -26.14 2.01
CA LEU A 75 -37.12 -26.32 2.84
C LEU A 75 -38.22 -25.40 2.30
N VAL A 76 -39.39 -25.94 1.99
CA VAL A 76 -40.54 -25.16 1.53
C VAL A 76 -41.63 -25.15 2.61
N LEU A 77 -42.07 -23.95 2.96
CA LEU A 77 -43.26 -23.72 3.79
C LEU A 77 -44.42 -23.21 2.92
N VAL A 78 -45.65 -23.56 3.28
CA VAL A 78 -46.88 -22.92 2.80
C VAL A 78 -47.69 -22.53 4.03
N ASP A 79 -48.06 -21.24 4.14
CA ASP A 79 -48.70 -20.64 5.32
C ASP A 79 -48.00 -21.02 6.65
N GLY A 80 -46.65 -21.06 6.63
CA GLY A 80 -45.80 -21.41 7.78
C GLY A 80 -45.65 -22.91 8.07
N VAL A 81 -46.34 -23.79 7.34
CA VAL A 81 -46.28 -25.25 7.50
C VAL A 81 -45.32 -25.88 6.49
N THR A 82 -44.40 -26.73 6.94
CA THR A 82 -43.49 -27.48 6.06
C THR A 82 -44.24 -28.40 5.10
N VAL A 83 -44.08 -28.17 3.79
CA VAL A 83 -44.66 -29.03 2.72
C VAL A 83 -43.61 -29.82 1.94
N MET A 84 -42.33 -29.40 1.95
CA MET A 84 -41.27 -30.09 1.22
C MET A 84 -39.89 -29.83 1.85
N THR A 85 -38.99 -30.82 1.76
CA THR A 85 -37.58 -30.72 2.15
C THR A 85 -36.69 -31.46 1.16
N GLY A 86 -35.42 -31.06 1.05
CA GLY A 86 -34.37 -31.75 0.29
C GLY A 86 -34.55 -31.83 -1.23
N ARG A 87 -35.51 -31.11 -1.82
CA ARG A 87 -35.69 -30.98 -3.28
C ARG A 87 -36.45 -29.72 -3.65
N TYR A 88 -36.21 -29.22 -4.86
CA TYR A 88 -36.96 -28.09 -5.41
C TYR A 88 -38.36 -28.51 -5.91
N PRO A 89 -39.38 -27.64 -5.75
CA PRO A 89 -40.71 -27.84 -6.32
C PRO A 89 -40.75 -27.39 -7.79
N ASP A 90 -41.66 -27.98 -8.57
CA ASP A 90 -41.90 -27.60 -9.97
C ASP A 90 -42.99 -26.53 -10.13
N ARG A 91 -43.07 -25.90 -11.31
CA ARG A 91 -44.11 -24.91 -11.68
C ARG A 91 -45.54 -25.31 -11.30
N SER A 92 -45.90 -26.60 -11.41
CA SER A 92 -47.26 -27.04 -11.13
C SER A 92 -47.55 -27.08 -9.63
N GLN A 93 -46.56 -27.47 -8.82
CA GLN A 93 -46.61 -27.42 -7.36
C GLN A 93 -46.67 -25.97 -6.87
N LEU A 94 -45.78 -25.10 -7.39
CA LEU A 94 -45.73 -23.68 -7.03
C LEU A 94 -47.03 -22.94 -7.40
N ALA A 95 -47.55 -23.13 -8.63
CA ALA A 95 -48.81 -22.52 -9.04
C ALA A 95 -50.02 -23.04 -8.25
N ALA A 96 -50.04 -24.33 -7.87
CA ALA A 96 -51.09 -24.90 -7.05
C ALA A 96 -51.09 -24.36 -5.61
N TRP A 97 -49.91 -24.13 -5.01
CA TRP A 97 -49.81 -23.54 -3.66
C TRP A 97 -50.11 -22.04 -3.66
N ALA A 98 -49.64 -21.28 -4.65
CA ALA A 98 -49.96 -19.86 -4.79
C ALA A 98 -51.44 -19.62 -5.15
N GLY A 99 -52.08 -20.59 -5.82
CA GLY A 99 -53.49 -20.55 -6.24
C GLY A 99 -53.71 -19.86 -7.60
N ILE A 100 -52.91 -20.24 -8.62
CA ILE A 100 -52.84 -19.55 -9.91
C ILE A 100 -53.23 -20.48 -11.08
N ASP A 101 -54.26 -20.09 -11.84
CA ASP A 101 -54.61 -20.73 -13.11
C ASP A 101 -53.66 -20.32 -14.26
N THR A 102 -53.38 -21.25 -15.18
CA THR A 102 -52.30 -21.09 -16.18
C THR A 102 -52.78 -21.19 -17.65
N PRO A 103 -52.68 -20.08 -18.39
CA PRO A 103 -52.32 -20.11 -19.81
C PRO A 103 -51.33 -18.99 -20.22
N ASP A 104 -50.66 -19.10 -21.37
CA ASP A 104 -49.44 -18.36 -21.76
C ASP A 104 -49.61 -16.97 -22.43
N GLY A 105 -48.61 -16.08 -22.29
CA GLY A 105 -47.99 -15.42 -23.45
C GLY A 105 -47.95 -13.87 -23.60
N LYS A 106 -46.79 -13.27 -23.26
CA LYS A 106 -46.17 -12.03 -23.83
C LYS A 106 -46.74 -10.61 -23.57
N ILE A 107 -45.82 -9.63 -23.41
CA ILE A 107 -46.00 -8.17 -23.37
C ILE A 107 -44.75 -7.48 -24.00
N PRO A 108 -44.83 -6.32 -24.69
CA PRO A 108 -43.70 -5.48 -25.11
C PRO A 108 -43.58 -4.13 -24.34
N LEU A 109 -42.43 -3.43 -24.49
CA LEU A 109 -42.11 -2.11 -23.90
C LEU A 109 -42.44 -0.94 -24.85
N ASP A 110 -42.41 0.30 -24.33
CA ASP A 110 -42.19 1.56 -25.08
C ASP A 110 -41.38 2.58 -24.21
N ILE A 111 -40.72 3.55 -24.86
CA ILE A 111 -39.88 4.62 -24.27
C ILE A 111 -40.07 5.93 -25.08
N GLU A 112 -40.06 7.11 -24.44
CA GLU A 112 -39.95 8.42 -25.13
C GLU A 112 -38.91 9.35 -24.46
N ASP A 113 -38.46 10.37 -25.21
CA ASP A 113 -37.28 11.22 -24.99
C ASP A 113 -37.55 12.68 -25.45
N THR A 114 -36.91 13.70 -24.86
CA THR A 114 -37.11 15.14 -25.24
C THR A 114 -35.90 16.05 -25.03
N THR A 115 -35.74 17.05 -25.91
CA THR A 115 -34.58 17.98 -25.99
C THR A 115 -34.99 19.46 -26.21
N ALA A 116 -34.18 20.43 -25.75
CA ALA A 116 -34.19 21.86 -26.16
C ALA A 116 -32.91 22.62 -25.71
N ALA A 117 -32.59 23.82 -26.27
CA ALA A 117 -31.28 24.48 -26.09
C ALA A 117 -31.25 26.04 -26.23
N GLY A 118 -30.10 26.66 -25.86
CA GLY A 118 -29.69 28.07 -26.13
C GLY A 118 -29.69 29.03 -24.89
N GLY A 119 -28.89 30.10 -24.77
CA GLY A 119 -27.74 30.63 -25.54
C GLY A 119 -27.58 32.19 -25.43
N GLY A 120 -26.38 32.76 -25.23
CA GLY A 120 -26.15 34.24 -25.23
C GLY A 120 -24.87 34.76 -24.52
N CYS A 121 -24.40 36.00 -24.83
CA CYS A 121 -23.12 36.64 -24.39
C CYS A 121 -23.12 38.17 -24.75
N CYS A 122 -22.25 39.15 -24.38
CA CYS A 122 -20.93 39.23 -23.70
C CYS A 122 -20.65 40.66 -23.11
N GLY A 123 -19.57 40.85 -22.32
CA GLY A 123 -18.85 42.13 -22.06
C GLY A 123 -19.17 42.90 -20.74
N SER A 124 -18.34 43.81 -20.20
CA SER A 124 -16.92 44.20 -20.46
C SER A 124 -16.32 45.12 -19.36
N ASP A 125 -15.00 45.03 -19.13
CA ASP A 125 -14.02 46.01 -18.59
C ASP A 125 -14.22 46.84 -17.28
N SER A 126 -13.20 46.84 -16.40
CA SER A 126 -12.43 48.06 -16.04
C SER A 126 -11.26 47.81 -15.04
N SER A 127 -10.20 48.63 -15.13
CA SER A 127 -9.08 48.78 -14.17
C SER A 127 -9.41 49.81 -13.07
N GLY A 128 -8.77 49.91 -11.90
CA GLY A 128 -7.56 49.26 -11.37
C GLY A 128 -6.59 50.29 -10.75
N ALA A 129 -6.08 50.06 -9.53
CA ALA A 129 -5.10 50.95 -8.86
C ALA A 129 -4.30 50.23 -7.75
N THR A 130 -3.08 50.70 -7.44
CA THR A 130 -2.14 50.10 -6.47
C THR A 130 -1.94 51.01 -5.26
N GLN A 131 -1.70 50.44 -4.07
CA GLN A 131 -1.19 51.18 -2.91
C GLN A 131 -0.14 50.35 -2.16
N LEU A 132 1.03 50.95 -1.89
CA LEU A 132 2.14 50.30 -1.20
C LEU A 132 2.04 50.45 0.32
N LEU A 133 2.33 49.39 1.08
CA LEU A 133 2.68 49.47 2.49
C LEU A 133 3.79 48.48 2.87
N LEU A 134 4.85 49.03 3.49
CA LEU A 134 5.68 48.46 4.55
C LEU A 134 6.17 47.00 4.42
N GLU A 135 7.46 46.84 4.13
CA GLU A 135 8.15 45.55 4.17
C GLU A 135 8.54 45.15 5.61
N SER A 136 7.72 44.29 6.22
CA SER A 136 8.19 43.34 7.23
C SER A 136 8.72 42.07 6.53
N ALA A 137 9.43 41.20 7.27
CA ALA A 137 10.01 39.98 6.71
C ALA A 137 8.93 39.09 6.06
N ARG A 138 9.00 38.93 4.73
CA ARG A 138 7.95 38.26 3.96
C ARG A 138 8.01 36.74 4.20
N PRO A 139 6.88 36.07 4.51
CA PRO A 139 6.82 34.61 4.42
C PRO A 139 7.00 34.18 2.95
N MET A 140 7.53 32.98 2.73
CA MET A 140 7.65 32.44 1.36
C MET A 140 6.25 32.25 0.76
N THR A 141 6.01 32.81 -0.43
CA THR A 141 4.75 32.63 -1.16
C THR A 141 4.73 31.24 -1.83
N LEU A 142 4.44 30.23 -1.01
CA LEU A 142 4.39 28.83 -1.43
C LEU A 142 3.23 28.60 -2.41
N ARG A 143 3.56 28.21 -3.64
CA ARG A 143 2.59 28.02 -4.73
C ARG A 143 1.57 26.95 -4.37
N PHE A 144 1.98 25.89 -3.68
CA PHE A 144 1.05 24.82 -3.25
C PHE A 144 0.00 25.28 -2.24
N LEU A 145 0.21 26.42 -1.56
CA LEU A 145 -0.74 27.06 -0.64
C LEU A 145 -1.52 28.23 -1.27
N ASP A 146 -1.21 28.65 -2.50
CA ASP A 146 -1.96 29.71 -3.19
C ASP A 146 -3.32 29.19 -3.71
N ALA A 147 -4.40 29.90 -3.38
CA ALA A 147 -5.81 29.55 -3.65
C ALA A 147 -6.09 28.02 -3.56
N PRO A 148 -5.90 27.39 -2.37
CA PRO A 148 -6.01 25.95 -2.22
C PRO A 148 -7.50 25.52 -2.28
N PRO A 149 -7.81 24.37 -2.90
CA PRO A 149 -9.18 23.85 -2.98
C PRO A 149 -9.59 23.18 -1.66
N ARG A 150 -10.75 22.50 -1.63
CA ARG A 150 -11.25 21.83 -0.41
C ARG A 150 -10.34 20.70 0.05
N PHE A 151 -9.79 19.90 -0.86
CA PHE A 151 -8.97 18.73 -0.52
C PHE A 151 -7.52 18.90 -0.97
N LEU A 152 -6.58 18.62 -0.06
CA LEU A 152 -5.14 18.64 -0.32
C LEU A 152 -4.52 17.31 0.10
N PHE A 153 -3.84 16.64 -0.83
CA PHE A 153 -3.18 15.35 -0.58
C PHE A 153 -1.67 15.51 -0.68
N PHE A 154 -0.94 15.09 0.35
CA PHE A 154 0.52 15.03 0.33
C PHE A 154 0.95 13.59 0.00
N THR A 155 1.84 13.42 -0.98
CA THR A 155 2.32 12.09 -1.38
C THR A 155 3.82 12.08 -1.64
N GLY A 156 4.42 10.90 -1.51
CA GLY A 156 5.87 10.71 -1.57
C GLY A 156 6.32 9.57 -0.67
N LYS A 157 7.62 9.29 -0.71
CA LYS A 157 8.26 8.18 0.01
C LYS A 157 8.21 8.38 1.55
N GLY A 158 8.34 7.30 2.32
CA GLY A 158 8.64 7.39 3.76
C GLY A 158 9.87 8.28 4.02
N GLY A 159 9.83 9.10 5.07
CA GLY A 159 10.92 10.01 5.47
C GLY A 159 11.08 11.32 4.67
N VAL A 160 10.30 11.58 3.61
CA VAL A 160 10.40 12.86 2.87
C VAL A 160 9.80 14.07 3.62
N GLY A 161 9.12 13.83 4.74
CA GLY A 161 8.49 14.86 5.57
C GLY A 161 7.05 15.24 5.18
N LYS A 162 6.29 14.33 4.55
CA LYS A 162 4.87 14.56 4.15
C LYS A 162 4.06 15.19 5.30
N THR A 163 4.06 14.51 6.45
CA THR A 163 3.32 14.90 7.66
C THR A 163 3.78 16.25 8.21
N SER A 164 5.08 16.55 8.21
CA SER A 164 5.60 17.86 8.65
C SER A 164 5.13 19.00 7.74
N ILE A 165 5.13 18.80 6.42
CA ILE A 165 4.61 19.76 5.43
C ILE A 165 3.08 19.90 5.58
N ALA A 166 2.35 18.80 5.78
CA ALA A 166 0.90 18.78 5.97
C ALA A 166 0.48 19.51 7.25
N CYS A 167 1.15 19.24 8.38
CA CYS A 167 0.92 19.94 9.66
C CYS A 167 1.23 21.44 9.55
N ALA A 168 2.36 21.82 8.93
CA ALA A 168 2.70 23.23 8.73
C ALA A 168 1.73 23.94 7.78
N ALA A 169 1.28 23.28 6.71
CA ALA A 169 0.22 23.76 5.83
C ALA A 169 -1.11 23.95 6.57
N ALA A 170 -1.49 23.00 7.44
CA ALA A 170 -2.70 23.08 8.24
C ALA A 170 -2.67 24.26 9.22
N ILE A 171 -1.54 24.48 9.91
CA ILE A 171 -1.33 25.64 10.79
C ILE A 171 -1.37 26.96 10.01
N HIS A 172 -0.71 27.02 8.85
CA HIS A 172 -0.70 28.21 8.00
C HIS A 172 -2.11 28.59 7.53
N LEU A 173 -2.91 27.61 7.09
CA LEU A 173 -4.30 27.86 6.68
C LEU A 173 -5.17 28.26 7.87
N ALA A 174 -5.05 27.56 9.00
CA ALA A 174 -5.81 27.88 10.22
C ALA A 174 -5.55 29.32 10.71
N ARG A 175 -4.28 29.74 10.76
CA ARG A 175 -3.88 31.11 11.13
C ARG A 175 -4.31 32.19 10.13
N ASN A 176 -4.59 31.81 8.88
CA ASN A 176 -5.24 32.68 7.89
C ASN A 176 -6.79 32.68 8.02
N GLY A 177 -7.34 32.22 9.16
CA GLY A 177 -8.77 32.26 9.47
C GLY A 177 -9.59 31.14 8.82
N LYS A 178 -8.97 30.00 8.49
CA LYS A 178 -9.66 28.83 7.93
C LYS A 178 -9.97 27.79 9.00
N ARG A 179 -11.08 27.08 8.81
CA ARG A 179 -11.40 25.83 9.51
C ARG A 179 -10.73 24.69 8.77
N VAL A 180 -9.81 23.98 9.42
CA VAL A 180 -8.98 22.95 8.79
C VAL A 180 -9.12 21.63 9.51
N LEU A 181 -9.31 20.55 8.76
CA LEU A 181 -9.15 19.18 9.24
C LEU A 181 -7.86 18.60 8.66
N LEU A 182 -6.95 18.17 9.53
CA LEU A 182 -5.81 17.33 9.15
C LEU A 182 -6.19 15.86 9.36
N VAL A 183 -5.96 15.03 8.35
CA VAL A 183 -6.20 13.58 8.36
C VAL A 183 -4.87 12.88 8.19
N SER A 184 -4.52 12.01 9.13
CA SER A 184 -3.43 11.04 8.95
C SER A 184 -4.00 9.68 8.54
N THR A 185 -3.33 9.04 7.59
CA THR A 185 -3.57 7.63 7.18
C THR A 185 -2.25 6.84 7.15
N ASP A 186 -1.16 7.39 7.66
CA ASP A 186 0.13 6.72 7.75
C ASP A 186 0.12 5.77 8.96
N PRO A 187 0.34 4.45 8.81
CA PRO A 187 0.39 3.52 9.94
C PRO A 187 1.55 3.81 10.90
N ALA A 188 2.52 4.63 10.49
CA ALA A 188 3.57 5.18 11.34
C ALA A 188 3.24 6.63 11.79
N SER A 189 1.95 6.96 11.99
CA SER A 189 1.48 8.32 12.26
C SER A 189 2.25 8.97 13.41
N ASN A 190 2.70 10.19 13.13
CA ASN A 190 3.33 11.08 14.09
C ASN A 190 2.49 12.34 14.35
N VAL A 191 1.27 12.46 13.80
CA VAL A 191 0.46 13.69 13.95
C VAL A 191 0.19 13.99 15.43
N GLY A 192 -0.25 13.00 16.21
CA GLY A 192 -0.39 13.15 17.66
C GLY A 192 0.91 13.60 18.34
N GLN A 193 2.03 12.96 18.03
CA GLN A 193 3.34 13.32 18.59
C GLN A 193 3.78 14.75 18.22
N VAL A 194 3.55 15.16 16.98
CA VAL A 194 3.93 16.47 16.43
C VAL A 194 3.16 17.61 17.09
N PHE A 195 1.89 17.39 17.48
CA PHE A 195 1.10 18.36 18.25
C PHE A 195 1.15 18.17 19.78
N GLY A 196 1.76 17.09 20.29
CA GLY A 196 1.77 16.76 21.71
C GLY A 196 0.42 16.27 22.25
N LEU A 197 -0.42 15.69 21.39
CA LEU A 197 -1.80 15.27 21.67
C LEU A 197 -1.98 13.77 21.39
N ARG A 198 -3.07 13.20 21.90
CA ARG A 198 -3.59 11.93 21.38
C ARG A 198 -4.66 12.24 20.33
N VAL A 199 -4.45 11.77 19.12
CA VAL A 199 -5.42 11.75 18.02
C VAL A 199 -5.80 10.28 17.80
N GLY A 200 -6.92 10.03 17.14
CA GLY A 200 -7.40 8.70 16.78
C GLY A 200 -8.54 8.83 15.76
N ASN A 201 -9.37 7.79 15.65
CA ASN A 201 -10.50 7.69 14.72
C ASN A 201 -11.70 8.63 15.03
N ALA A 202 -11.49 9.69 15.84
CA ALA A 202 -12.48 10.71 16.15
C ALA A 202 -11.88 12.10 15.97
N ILE A 203 -12.61 12.99 15.27
CA ILE A 203 -12.17 14.36 15.00
C ILE A 203 -11.92 15.10 16.31
N THR A 204 -10.67 15.46 16.55
CA THR A 204 -10.16 16.04 17.78
C THR A 204 -9.62 17.45 17.50
N THR A 205 -10.10 18.46 18.22
CA THR A 205 -9.59 19.84 18.08
C THR A 205 -8.15 19.95 18.58
N VAL A 206 -7.31 20.75 17.91
CA VAL A 206 -5.90 20.98 18.29
C VAL A 206 -5.82 22.25 19.15
N PRO A 207 -5.72 22.18 20.49
CA PRO A 207 -5.97 23.36 21.34
C PRO A 207 -4.90 24.46 21.23
N ALA A 208 -3.74 24.14 20.67
CA ALA A 208 -2.66 25.08 20.41
C ALA A 208 -2.82 25.89 19.10
N VAL A 209 -3.83 25.58 18.27
CA VAL A 209 -4.04 26.18 16.95
C VAL A 209 -5.54 26.37 16.71
N GLU A 210 -6.04 27.60 16.92
CA GLU A 210 -7.44 27.93 16.66
C GLU A 210 -7.81 27.65 15.19
N GLY A 211 -8.97 27.03 14.97
CA GLY A 211 -9.46 26.62 13.65
C GLY A 211 -8.97 25.25 13.15
N LEU A 212 -8.02 24.60 13.84
CA LEU A 212 -7.48 23.29 13.45
C LEU A 212 -8.08 22.12 14.24
N SER A 213 -8.45 21.06 13.52
CA SER A 213 -8.77 19.73 14.06
C SER A 213 -7.91 18.67 13.38
N ALA A 214 -7.72 17.53 14.05
CA ALA A 214 -7.01 16.37 13.54
C ALA A 214 -7.87 15.09 13.64
N LEU A 215 -7.64 14.16 12.72
CA LEU A 215 -8.21 12.81 12.65
C LEU A 215 -7.07 11.84 12.27
N GLU A 216 -7.06 10.65 12.85
CA GLU A 216 -6.05 9.62 12.58
C GLU A 216 -6.75 8.29 12.29
N ILE A 217 -6.67 7.85 11.04
CA ILE A 217 -7.17 6.57 10.57
C ILE A 217 -6.03 5.57 10.71
N ASP A 218 -6.19 4.61 11.60
CA ASP A 218 -5.28 3.48 11.78
C ASP A 218 -5.66 2.35 10.79
N PRO A 219 -4.76 1.97 9.85
CA PRO A 219 -5.03 0.92 8.89
C PRO A 219 -5.31 -0.46 9.50
N GLU A 220 -4.65 -0.84 10.60
CA GLU A 220 -4.89 -2.13 11.26
C GLU A 220 -6.27 -2.14 11.95
N GLN A 221 -6.67 -1.02 12.57
CA GLN A 221 -8.02 -0.88 13.16
C GLN A 221 -9.11 -0.86 12.08
N ALA A 222 -8.89 -0.19 10.95
CA ALA A 222 -9.82 -0.20 9.82
C ALA A 222 -9.96 -1.63 9.24
N ALA A 223 -8.85 -2.34 9.06
CA ALA A 223 -8.85 -3.74 8.60
C ALA A 223 -9.58 -4.66 9.59
N GLU A 224 -9.36 -4.51 10.89
CA GLU A 224 -10.05 -5.28 11.93
C GLU A 224 -11.56 -4.98 11.95
N ALA A 225 -11.97 -3.71 11.88
CA ALA A 225 -13.38 -3.34 11.82
C ALA A 225 -14.08 -3.89 10.56
N TYR A 226 -13.41 -3.81 9.40
CA TYR A 226 -13.88 -4.39 8.14
C TYR A 226 -14.04 -5.91 8.22
N ARG A 227 -13.02 -6.60 8.78
CA ARG A 227 -13.02 -8.05 9.02
C ARG A 227 -14.12 -8.47 9.98
N GLU A 228 -14.27 -7.79 11.12
CA GLU A 228 -15.29 -8.10 12.13
C GLU A 228 -16.70 -7.87 11.59
N ARG A 229 -16.92 -6.85 10.76
CA ARG A 229 -18.20 -6.60 10.07
C ARG A 229 -18.63 -7.78 9.17
N ILE A 230 -17.68 -8.55 8.62
CA ILE A 230 -17.95 -9.72 7.78
C ILE A 230 -18.00 -11.02 8.62
N VAL A 231 -17.15 -11.15 9.63
CA VAL A 231 -16.99 -12.38 10.43
C VAL A 231 -18.03 -12.49 11.56
N ALA A 232 -18.43 -11.39 12.19
CA ALA A 232 -19.38 -11.42 13.30
C ALA A 232 -20.77 -11.98 12.94
N PRO A 233 -21.39 -11.68 11.77
CA PRO A 233 -22.70 -12.22 11.40
C PRO A 233 -22.73 -13.74 11.21
N VAL A 234 -21.62 -14.38 10.85
CA VAL A 234 -21.53 -15.83 10.63
C VAL A 234 -21.02 -16.62 11.85
N ARG A 235 -20.49 -15.92 12.86
CA ARG A 235 -19.93 -16.51 14.08
C ARG A 235 -21.01 -17.23 14.89
N GLY A 236 -20.90 -18.56 15.00
CA GLY A 236 -21.90 -19.40 15.65
C GLY A 236 -23.06 -19.85 14.76
N LEU A 237 -23.10 -19.42 13.48
CA LEU A 237 -23.93 -20.02 12.44
C LEU A 237 -23.14 -21.06 11.62
N LEU A 238 -21.85 -20.79 11.36
CA LEU A 238 -20.92 -21.70 10.68
C LEU A 238 -19.98 -22.40 11.68
N PRO A 239 -19.41 -23.57 11.34
CA PRO A 239 -18.37 -24.24 12.12
C PRO A 239 -17.11 -23.36 12.27
N ASP A 240 -16.46 -23.43 13.43
CA ASP A 240 -15.31 -22.58 13.77
C ASP A 240 -14.16 -22.60 12.73
N ARG A 241 -13.98 -23.73 12.03
CA ARG A 241 -12.97 -23.87 10.96
C ARG A 241 -13.26 -23.03 9.72
N GLU A 242 -14.53 -22.88 9.34
CA GLU A 242 -14.93 -22.05 8.20
C GLU A 242 -14.81 -20.57 8.57
N VAL A 243 -15.27 -20.21 9.77
CA VAL A 243 -15.08 -18.87 10.35
C VAL A 243 -13.60 -18.50 10.42
N GLN A 244 -12.72 -19.42 10.83
CA GLN A 244 -11.27 -19.21 10.86
C GLN A 244 -10.68 -19.02 9.45
N SER A 245 -11.10 -19.81 8.46
CA SER A 245 -10.63 -19.68 7.07
C SER A 245 -10.99 -18.30 6.47
N ILE A 246 -12.23 -17.84 6.68
CA ILE A 246 -12.69 -16.52 6.24
C ILE A 246 -11.90 -15.41 6.95
N THR A 247 -11.63 -15.57 8.25
CA THR A 247 -10.84 -14.62 9.04
C THR A 247 -9.39 -14.52 8.55
N GLU A 248 -8.78 -15.64 8.13
CA GLU A 248 -7.42 -15.68 7.58
C GLU A 248 -7.34 -15.01 6.20
N GLN A 249 -8.31 -15.28 5.30
CA GLN A 249 -8.40 -14.60 3.99
C GLN A 249 -8.54 -13.07 4.12
N LEU A 250 -9.34 -12.60 5.09
CA LEU A 250 -9.55 -11.17 5.37
C LEU A 250 -8.42 -10.51 6.20
N SER A 251 -7.27 -11.18 6.38
CA SER A 251 -6.15 -10.65 7.15
C SER A 251 -4.88 -10.37 6.32
N GLY A 252 -4.97 -10.47 4.99
CA GLY A 252 -3.89 -10.08 4.08
C GLY A 252 -3.83 -8.56 3.81
N SER A 253 -2.66 -8.07 3.39
CA SER A 253 -2.37 -6.64 3.15
C SER A 253 -3.34 -5.93 2.20
N CYS A 254 -3.85 -6.62 1.18
CA CYS A 254 -4.87 -6.09 0.27
C CYS A 254 -6.16 -5.68 1.01
N THR A 255 -6.54 -6.39 2.08
CA THR A 255 -7.71 -6.03 2.91
C THR A 255 -7.43 -4.75 3.69
N THR A 256 -6.21 -4.55 4.16
CA THR A 256 -5.76 -3.34 4.87
C THR A 256 -5.78 -2.12 3.95
N GLU A 257 -5.32 -2.24 2.69
CA GLU A 257 -5.44 -1.16 1.70
C GLU A 257 -6.91 -0.81 1.40
N ILE A 258 -7.76 -1.81 1.15
CA ILE A 258 -9.18 -1.60 0.86
C ILE A 258 -9.92 -0.98 2.06
N ALA A 259 -9.67 -1.47 3.27
CA ALA A 259 -10.28 -0.94 4.48
C ALA A 259 -9.87 0.52 4.74
N SER A 260 -8.59 0.84 4.59
CA SER A 260 -8.08 2.22 4.69
C SER A 260 -8.66 3.13 3.61
N PHE A 261 -8.88 2.61 2.40
CA PHE A 261 -9.51 3.36 1.32
C PHE A 261 -11.00 3.63 1.57
N ASN A 262 -11.73 2.76 2.30
CA ASN A 262 -13.13 3.00 2.65
C ASN A 262 -13.28 4.25 3.53
N GLU A 263 -12.55 4.32 4.63
CA GLU A 263 -12.52 5.49 5.55
C GLU A 263 -12.15 6.78 4.80
N PHE A 264 -11.18 6.68 3.89
CA PHE A 264 -10.75 7.77 3.00
C PHE A 264 -11.84 8.20 2.00
N THR A 265 -12.62 7.25 1.47
CA THR A 265 -13.72 7.48 0.54
C THR A 265 -14.86 8.24 1.23
N GLU A 266 -15.24 7.80 2.43
CA GLU A 266 -16.30 8.44 3.22
C GLU A 266 -15.97 9.92 3.53
N LEU A 267 -14.71 10.25 3.82
CA LEU A 267 -14.26 11.64 4.01
C LEU A 267 -14.32 12.52 2.73
N LEU A 268 -14.30 11.92 1.54
CA LEU A 268 -14.40 12.61 0.25
C LEU A 268 -15.85 12.83 -0.21
N THR A 269 -16.73 11.85 0.05
CA THR A 269 -18.14 11.86 -0.40
C THR A 269 -19.08 12.44 0.65
N ASP A 270 -18.89 12.16 1.95
CA ASP A 270 -19.67 12.78 3.05
C ASP A 270 -19.18 14.22 3.33
N SER A 271 -19.36 15.01 2.30
CA SER A 271 -18.95 16.40 2.22
C SER A 271 -19.97 17.37 2.85
N ASP A 272 -21.14 16.86 3.28
CA ASP A 272 -22.21 17.63 3.92
C ASP A 272 -22.38 17.33 5.42
N ALA A 273 -22.16 16.10 5.91
CA ALA A 273 -22.28 15.80 7.34
C ALA A 273 -20.93 15.81 8.07
N LEU A 274 -19.94 15.01 7.64
CA LEU A 274 -18.74 14.75 8.45
C LEU A 274 -17.61 15.76 8.20
N THR A 275 -17.35 16.15 6.94
CA THR A 275 -16.32 17.15 6.61
C THR A 275 -16.87 18.55 6.27
N GLY A 276 -18.19 18.72 6.16
CA GLY A 276 -18.84 19.97 5.71
C GLY A 276 -18.59 21.22 6.58
N GLN A 277 -18.11 21.05 7.81
CA GLN A 277 -17.75 22.15 8.70
C GLN A 277 -16.34 22.73 8.48
N PHE A 278 -15.55 22.18 7.56
CA PHE A 278 -14.18 22.62 7.27
C PHE A 278 -14.05 23.29 5.91
N ASP A 279 -13.22 24.33 5.82
CA ASP A 279 -12.91 25.02 4.57
C ASP A 279 -11.87 24.24 3.75
N HIS A 280 -10.96 23.54 4.44
CA HIS A 280 -9.93 22.67 3.85
C HIS A 280 -9.78 21.38 4.66
N VAL A 281 -9.57 20.26 3.96
CA VAL A 281 -9.20 18.95 4.53
C VAL A 281 -7.86 18.53 3.90
N LEU A 282 -6.85 18.31 4.75
CA LEU A 282 -5.48 17.99 4.37
C LEU A 282 -5.18 16.55 4.77
N PHE A 283 -4.78 15.71 3.82
CA PHE A 283 -4.42 14.32 4.04
C PHE A 283 -2.91 14.16 3.92
N ASP A 284 -2.25 13.65 4.97
CA ASP A 284 -0.79 13.58 5.04
C ASP A 284 -0.18 12.52 4.10
N THR A 285 -1.00 11.59 3.63
CA THR A 285 -0.70 10.54 2.65
C THR A 285 -1.81 10.48 1.59
N ALA A 286 -1.46 10.19 0.34
CA ALA A 286 -2.43 9.98 -0.75
C ALA A 286 -2.51 8.48 -1.11
N PRO A 287 -3.67 7.98 -1.57
CA PRO A 287 -3.83 6.62 -2.06
C PRO A 287 -2.93 6.36 -3.28
N THR A 288 -2.48 5.11 -3.43
CA THR A 288 -1.53 4.77 -4.50
C THR A 288 -2.22 4.67 -5.86
N GLY A 289 -1.45 4.81 -6.94
CA GLY A 289 -1.94 4.54 -8.30
C GLY A 289 -2.41 3.09 -8.50
N HIS A 290 -1.96 2.14 -7.68
CA HIS A 290 -2.47 0.76 -7.68
C HIS A 290 -3.85 0.68 -7.03
N THR A 291 -3.98 1.18 -5.80
CA THR A 291 -5.23 1.19 -5.02
C THR A 291 -6.37 1.89 -5.77
N ILE A 292 -6.10 3.03 -6.42
CA ILE A 292 -7.10 3.73 -7.26
C ILE A 292 -7.47 2.92 -8.51
N ARG A 293 -6.49 2.26 -9.17
CA ARG A 293 -6.76 1.44 -10.38
C ARG A 293 -7.62 0.23 -10.07
N LEU A 294 -7.40 -0.46 -8.95
CA LEU A 294 -8.24 -1.60 -8.52
C LEU A 294 -9.74 -1.23 -8.49
N LEU A 295 -10.04 -0.01 -8.05
CA LEU A 295 -11.40 0.54 -7.90
C LEU A 295 -11.92 1.25 -9.16
N GLN A 296 -11.03 1.76 -10.02
CA GLN A 296 -11.40 2.34 -11.32
C GLN A 296 -11.72 1.30 -12.40
N LEU A 297 -11.15 0.08 -12.33
CA LEU A 297 -11.26 -0.95 -13.37
C LEU A 297 -12.73 -1.25 -13.75
N PRO A 298 -13.20 -0.91 -14.98
CA PRO A 298 -14.59 -1.18 -15.33
C PRO A 298 -14.81 -2.64 -15.75
N GLY A 299 -13.88 -3.20 -16.53
CA GLY A 299 -13.99 -4.53 -17.15
C GLY A 299 -13.86 -5.67 -16.15
N SER A 300 -12.80 -5.71 -15.34
CA SER A 300 -12.57 -6.82 -14.38
C SER A 300 -13.61 -6.95 -13.27
N TRP A 301 -14.55 -6.00 -13.17
CA TRP A 301 -15.73 -6.12 -12.33
C TRP A 301 -16.98 -6.38 -13.20
N THR A 302 -17.20 -5.62 -14.28
CA THR A 302 -18.43 -5.75 -15.09
C THR A 302 -18.48 -7.05 -15.90
N ASP A 303 -17.37 -7.47 -16.51
CA ASP A 303 -17.30 -8.72 -17.28
C ASP A 303 -17.28 -9.93 -16.34
N PHE A 304 -16.60 -9.81 -15.20
CA PHE A 304 -16.54 -10.81 -14.13
C PHE A 304 -17.93 -11.07 -13.51
N LEU A 305 -18.72 -10.01 -13.28
CA LEU A 305 -20.11 -10.09 -12.79
C LEU A 305 -21.10 -10.57 -13.86
N ASN A 306 -20.85 -10.27 -15.14
CA ASN A 306 -21.72 -10.69 -16.25
C ASN A 306 -21.48 -12.14 -16.69
N GLU A 307 -20.23 -12.61 -16.71
CA GLU A 307 -19.87 -13.97 -17.15
C GLU A 307 -19.77 -14.99 -16.01
N GLY A 308 -19.70 -14.54 -14.74
CA GLY A 308 -19.67 -15.41 -13.56
C GLY A 308 -18.40 -16.25 -13.43
N LYS A 309 -17.28 -15.82 -14.06
CA LYS A 309 -16.03 -16.58 -14.17
C LYS A 309 -14.86 -15.90 -13.50
N GLY A 310 -14.59 -16.30 -12.26
CA GLY A 310 -13.33 -16.01 -11.56
C GLY A 310 -13.47 -16.16 -10.05
N ASP A 311 -12.36 -16.44 -9.37
CA ASP A 311 -12.32 -16.65 -7.92
C ASP A 311 -11.86 -15.38 -7.18
N ALA A 312 -12.82 -14.59 -6.69
CA ALA A 312 -12.58 -13.29 -6.05
C ALA A 312 -12.17 -13.43 -4.55
N SER A 313 -11.10 -14.18 -4.29
CA SER A 313 -10.63 -14.63 -2.97
C SER A 313 -10.39 -13.54 -1.89
N CYS A 314 -10.46 -12.25 -2.25
CA CYS A 314 -10.17 -11.11 -1.37
C CYS A 314 -11.31 -10.11 -1.16
N LEU A 315 -12.45 -10.21 -1.87
CA LEU A 315 -13.41 -9.08 -1.98
C LEU A 315 -14.75 -9.24 -1.25
N GLY A 316 -15.12 -10.44 -0.79
CA GLY A 316 -16.33 -10.64 0.02
C GLY A 316 -17.67 -10.58 -0.76
N PRO A 317 -18.81 -10.47 -0.06
CA PRO A 317 -20.14 -10.68 -0.65
C PRO A 317 -20.60 -9.53 -1.56
N LEU A 318 -20.98 -9.89 -2.78
CA LEU A 318 -21.19 -8.97 -3.91
C LEU A 318 -22.32 -7.95 -3.72
N SER A 319 -23.33 -8.23 -2.89
CA SER A 319 -24.53 -7.37 -2.75
C SER A 319 -24.30 -6.03 -2.04
N GLY A 320 -23.13 -5.82 -1.43
CA GLY A 320 -22.70 -4.49 -0.95
C GLY A 320 -22.13 -3.60 -2.06
N LEU A 321 -21.64 -4.20 -3.16
CA LEU A 321 -20.73 -3.55 -4.08
C LEU A 321 -21.38 -2.45 -4.92
N ASP A 322 -22.65 -2.51 -5.30
CA ASP A 322 -23.26 -1.47 -6.14
C ASP A 322 -23.34 -0.11 -5.44
N LYS A 323 -23.64 -0.10 -4.13
CA LYS A 323 -23.62 1.14 -3.33
C LYS A 323 -22.19 1.63 -3.13
N GLN A 324 -21.26 0.72 -2.82
CA GLN A 324 -19.85 1.07 -2.67
C GLN A 324 -19.23 1.57 -3.98
N ARG A 325 -19.61 1.01 -5.14
CA ARG A 325 -19.19 1.43 -6.49
C ARG A 325 -19.57 2.88 -6.79
N ALA A 326 -20.79 3.29 -6.44
CA ALA A 326 -21.21 4.68 -6.58
C ALA A 326 -20.35 5.62 -5.70
N ILE A 327 -20.09 5.21 -4.45
CA ILE A 327 -19.30 5.98 -3.48
C ILE A 327 -17.82 6.05 -3.88
N TYR A 328 -17.21 4.97 -4.37
CA TYR A 328 -15.85 4.98 -4.93
C TYR A 328 -15.76 5.82 -6.20
N ALA A 329 -16.76 5.75 -7.09
CA ALA A 329 -16.79 6.56 -8.31
C ALA A 329 -16.84 8.05 -7.98
N GLU A 330 -17.71 8.47 -7.04
CA GLU A 330 -17.78 9.86 -6.59
C GLU A 330 -16.47 10.32 -5.93
N ALA A 331 -15.80 9.48 -5.14
CA ALA A 331 -14.49 9.81 -4.57
C ALA A 331 -13.38 9.91 -5.63
N VAL A 332 -13.40 9.05 -6.66
CA VAL A 332 -12.48 9.14 -7.80
C VAL A 332 -12.73 10.42 -8.62
N GLU A 333 -13.98 10.80 -8.84
CA GLU A 333 -14.33 12.08 -9.45
C GLU A 333 -13.89 13.26 -8.56
N ALA A 334 -14.07 13.16 -7.24
CA ALA A 334 -13.60 14.17 -6.28
C ALA A 334 -12.07 14.34 -6.30
N LEU A 335 -11.31 13.25 -6.45
CA LEU A 335 -9.86 13.28 -6.60
C LEU A 335 -9.42 13.88 -7.95
N ALA A 336 -10.11 13.52 -9.03
CA ALA A 336 -9.79 13.98 -10.39
C ALA A 336 -10.17 15.45 -10.62
N ASP A 337 -11.21 15.97 -9.96
CA ASP A 337 -11.67 17.36 -10.11
C ASP A 337 -10.62 18.37 -9.58
N PRO A 338 -9.99 19.18 -10.47
CA PRO A 338 -8.99 20.17 -10.08
C PRO A 338 -9.57 21.35 -9.28
N LEU A 339 -10.90 21.49 -9.15
CA LEU A 339 -11.55 22.49 -8.31
C LEU A 339 -11.80 21.98 -6.89
N ARG A 340 -12.05 20.67 -6.71
CA ARG A 340 -12.15 20.01 -5.39
C ARG A 340 -10.78 19.64 -4.81
N THR A 341 -9.83 19.21 -5.64
CA THR A 341 -8.61 18.53 -5.18
C THR A 341 -7.31 19.14 -5.70
N ARG A 342 -6.26 19.10 -4.87
CA ARG A 342 -4.86 19.40 -5.21
C ARG A 342 -3.93 18.32 -4.66
N LEU A 343 -3.01 17.82 -5.49
CA LEU A 343 -1.98 16.87 -5.09
C LEU A 343 -0.64 17.58 -4.90
N VAL A 344 0.10 17.22 -3.85
CA VAL A 344 1.43 17.76 -3.53
C VAL A 344 2.43 16.62 -3.47
N LEU A 345 3.30 16.55 -4.47
CA LEU A 345 4.42 15.61 -4.56
C LEU A 345 5.57 16.10 -3.67
N VAL A 346 5.77 15.48 -2.51
CA VAL A 346 6.83 15.81 -1.55
C VAL A 346 8.06 14.92 -1.79
N ALA A 347 9.22 15.53 -1.98
CA ALA A 347 10.47 14.83 -2.27
C ALA A 347 11.67 15.45 -1.54
N ARG A 348 12.77 14.69 -1.45
CA ARG A 348 14.11 15.22 -1.16
C ARG A 348 14.82 15.55 -2.48
N ALA A 349 15.84 16.41 -2.46
CA ALA A 349 16.68 16.73 -3.62
C ALA A 349 17.67 15.59 -3.98
N GLN A 350 17.15 14.39 -4.22
CA GLN A 350 17.90 13.15 -4.42
C GLN A 350 17.36 12.40 -5.64
N ARG A 351 18.25 11.87 -6.49
CA ARG A 351 17.88 11.26 -7.78
C ARG A 351 16.81 10.18 -7.67
N SER A 352 16.94 9.26 -6.71
CA SER A 352 15.98 8.18 -6.46
C SER A 352 14.61 8.70 -6.03
N THR A 353 14.56 9.65 -5.09
CA THR A 353 13.31 10.25 -4.60
C THR A 353 12.62 11.11 -5.67
N LEU A 354 13.38 11.79 -6.53
CA LEU A 354 12.85 12.54 -7.68
C LEU A 354 12.36 11.63 -8.81
N ALA A 355 13.04 10.51 -9.07
CA ALA A 355 12.58 9.49 -10.02
C ALA A 355 11.25 8.87 -9.55
N GLU A 356 11.12 8.58 -8.25
CA GLU A 356 9.88 8.04 -7.68
C GLU A 356 8.70 9.03 -7.83
N ILE A 357 8.86 10.31 -7.46
CA ILE A 357 7.75 11.27 -7.68
C ILE A 357 7.49 11.53 -9.19
N THR A 358 8.44 11.28 -10.08
CA THR A 358 8.20 11.30 -11.54
C THR A 358 7.31 10.12 -11.96
N ARG A 359 7.51 8.93 -11.38
CA ARG A 359 6.65 7.76 -11.58
C ARG A 359 5.25 8.01 -11.03
N THR A 360 5.15 8.46 -9.76
CA THR A 360 3.88 8.82 -9.11
C THR A 360 3.12 9.90 -9.88
N HIS A 361 3.82 10.93 -10.40
CA HIS A 361 3.24 11.97 -11.23
C HIS A 361 2.49 11.39 -12.43
N ARG A 362 3.18 10.57 -13.24
CA ARG A 362 2.64 9.92 -14.44
C ARG A 362 1.48 8.99 -14.11
N GLU A 363 1.62 8.18 -13.06
CA GLU A 363 0.60 7.21 -12.67
C GLU A 363 -0.71 7.89 -12.26
N LEU A 364 -0.64 8.96 -11.45
CA LEU A 364 -1.81 9.70 -10.97
C LEU A 364 -2.37 10.67 -12.03
N ALA A 365 -1.52 11.24 -12.91
CA ALA A 365 -1.98 12.04 -14.04
C ALA A 365 -2.80 11.20 -15.05
N ALA A 366 -2.38 9.96 -15.31
CA ALA A 366 -3.11 9.02 -16.17
C ALA A 366 -4.46 8.57 -15.56
N ILE A 367 -4.62 8.70 -14.24
CA ILE A 367 -5.83 8.39 -13.47
C ILE A 367 -6.81 9.59 -13.43
N GLY A 368 -6.34 10.80 -13.79
CA GLY A 368 -7.13 12.04 -13.85
C GLY A 368 -6.69 13.15 -12.89
N LEU A 369 -5.82 12.85 -11.92
CA LEU A 369 -5.34 13.81 -10.91
C LEU A 369 -4.32 14.78 -11.53
N THR A 370 -4.80 15.75 -12.30
CA THR A 370 -3.95 16.66 -13.09
C THR A 370 -3.41 17.87 -12.33
N ARG A 371 -4.06 18.31 -11.25
CA ARG A 371 -3.65 19.51 -10.47
C ARG A 371 -2.58 19.17 -9.43
N GLN A 372 -1.38 18.87 -9.92
CA GLN A 372 -0.22 18.46 -9.11
C GLN A 372 0.77 19.61 -8.87
N TYR A 373 1.42 19.59 -7.71
CA TYR A 373 2.45 20.53 -7.26
C TYR A 373 3.68 19.75 -6.77
N VAL A 374 4.87 20.36 -6.77
CA VAL A 374 6.10 19.73 -6.26
C VAL A 374 6.65 20.52 -5.08
N VAL A 375 6.94 19.84 -3.97
CA VAL A 375 7.63 20.41 -2.80
C VAL A 375 8.92 19.64 -2.56
N ILE A 376 10.07 20.30 -2.79
CA ILE A 376 11.37 19.72 -2.47
C ILE A 376 11.75 20.14 -1.04
N ASN A 377 11.71 19.18 -0.11
CA ASN A 377 11.75 19.41 1.32
C ASN A 377 13.13 19.18 1.95
N GLY A 378 13.54 20.13 2.79
CA GLY A 378 14.80 20.12 3.52
C GLY A 378 16.01 20.22 2.60
N VAL A 379 15.97 21.10 1.60
CA VAL A 379 17.12 21.46 0.76
C VAL A 379 18.16 22.17 1.63
N LEU A 380 19.43 21.79 1.51
CA LEU A 380 20.51 22.46 2.21
C LEU A 380 20.71 23.87 1.62
N ALA A 381 20.61 24.90 2.45
CA ALA A 381 20.91 26.27 2.03
C ALA A 381 22.39 26.42 1.64
N SER A 382 22.68 27.37 0.75
CA SER A 382 24.05 27.63 0.24
C SER A 382 25.05 27.78 1.39
N PRO A 383 26.10 26.93 1.49
CA PRO A 383 27.07 27.00 2.57
C PRO A 383 27.77 28.37 2.65
N ALA A 384 27.85 28.93 3.85
CA ALA A 384 28.46 30.24 4.08
C ALA A 384 29.99 30.13 4.27
N GLY A 385 30.75 30.66 3.31
CA GLY A 385 32.21 30.82 3.41
C GLY A 385 33.01 29.55 3.06
N ASN A 386 34.20 29.41 3.68
CA ASN A 386 35.09 28.25 3.52
C ASN A 386 34.54 27.04 4.30
N GLY A 387 33.40 26.53 3.84
CA GLY A 387 32.57 25.60 4.59
C GLY A 387 33.08 24.15 4.64
N ASP A 388 32.41 23.39 5.51
CA ASP A 388 32.47 21.95 5.64
C ASP A 388 32.41 21.22 4.29
N PRO A 389 33.40 20.35 3.94
CA PRO A 389 33.43 19.65 2.66
C PRO A 389 32.20 18.78 2.40
N LEU A 390 31.65 18.16 3.45
CA LEU A 390 30.44 17.34 3.36
C LEU A 390 29.21 18.20 3.03
N ALA A 391 29.00 19.32 3.74
CA ALA A 391 27.94 20.30 3.40
C ALA A 391 28.08 20.83 1.95
N ALA A 392 29.30 21.14 1.50
CA ALA A 392 29.55 21.59 0.12
C ALA A 392 29.20 20.52 -0.92
N ALA A 393 29.54 19.25 -0.65
CA ALA A 393 29.20 18.12 -1.52
C ALA A 393 27.70 17.82 -1.54
N ILE A 394 27.02 17.84 -0.38
CA ILE A 394 25.56 17.68 -0.26
C ILE A 394 24.86 18.76 -1.09
N HIS A 395 25.16 20.04 -0.84
CA HIS A 395 24.56 21.16 -1.58
C HIS A 395 24.78 21.01 -3.10
N THR A 396 25.99 20.64 -3.52
CA THR A 396 26.29 20.43 -4.94
C THR A 396 25.49 19.28 -5.55
N ARG A 397 25.35 18.15 -4.83
CA ARG A 397 24.54 16.99 -5.25
C ARG A 397 23.05 17.34 -5.35
N GLU A 398 22.53 18.10 -4.39
CA GLU A 398 21.14 18.54 -4.37
C GLU A 398 20.82 19.51 -5.52
N GLN A 399 21.66 20.53 -5.75
CA GLN A 399 21.50 21.46 -6.87
C GLN A 399 21.61 20.74 -8.22
N GLN A 400 22.50 19.74 -8.35
CA GLN A 400 22.55 18.89 -9.55
C GLN A 400 21.27 18.06 -9.74
N ALA A 401 20.70 17.51 -8.66
CA ALA A 401 19.46 16.73 -8.73
C ALA A 401 18.25 17.60 -9.11
N ILE A 402 18.16 18.83 -8.57
CA ILE A 402 17.13 19.82 -8.91
C ILE A 402 17.28 20.29 -10.37
N ALA A 403 18.51 20.59 -10.82
CA ALA A 403 18.78 20.98 -12.20
C ALA A 403 18.49 19.85 -13.22
N ALA A 404 18.63 18.58 -12.80
CA ALA A 404 18.36 17.39 -13.61
C ALA A 404 16.89 16.91 -13.57
N LEU A 405 15.95 17.70 -13.03
CA LEU A 405 14.53 17.37 -13.04
C LEU A 405 14.01 17.11 -14.48
N PRO A 406 13.14 16.11 -14.69
CA PRO A 406 12.45 15.91 -15.96
C PRO A 406 11.58 17.11 -16.36
N ASP A 407 11.38 17.32 -17.66
CA ASP A 407 10.54 18.40 -18.20
C ASP A 407 9.11 18.37 -17.65
N GLU A 408 8.56 17.16 -17.46
CA GLU A 408 7.25 16.91 -16.84
C GLU A 408 7.13 17.55 -15.45
N LEU A 409 8.10 17.30 -14.56
CA LEU A 409 8.12 17.89 -13.22
C LEU A 409 8.52 19.38 -13.24
N ARG A 410 9.34 19.83 -14.20
CA ARG A 410 9.67 21.26 -14.39
C ARG A 410 8.48 22.08 -14.91
N GLY A 411 7.47 21.44 -15.50
CA GLY A 411 6.21 22.07 -15.87
C GLY A 411 5.25 22.31 -14.70
N LEU A 412 5.44 21.61 -13.57
CA LEU A 412 4.60 21.76 -12.38
C LEU A 412 5.02 22.98 -11.54
N PRO A 413 4.10 23.57 -10.74
CA PRO A 413 4.47 24.59 -9.77
C PRO A 413 5.32 23.95 -8.67
N LEU A 414 6.57 24.40 -8.56
CA LEU A 414 7.59 23.88 -7.64
C LEU A 414 7.91 24.89 -6.55
N ASP A 415 7.89 24.41 -5.31
CA ASP A 415 8.34 25.10 -4.10
C ASP A 415 9.54 24.34 -3.48
N GLN A 416 10.42 25.06 -2.78
CA GLN A 416 11.54 24.48 -2.02
C GLN A 416 11.44 24.90 -0.56
N VAL A 417 11.71 23.96 0.35
CA VAL A 417 11.71 24.17 1.80
C VAL A 417 13.11 23.86 2.33
N GLU A 418 13.66 24.75 3.14
CA GLU A 418 15.03 24.66 3.66
C GLU A 418 15.20 23.59 4.74
N LEU A 419 16.40 23.01 4.85
CA LEU A 419 16.77 22.11 5.93
C LEU A 419 16.84 22.85 7.27
N LYS A 420 15.88 22.59 8.16
CA LYS A 420 15.89 23.10 9.54
C LYS A 420 16.78 22.23 10.44
N ALA A 421 17.40 22.87 11.44
CA ALA A 421 18.48 22.27 12.23
C ALA A 421 18.00 21.23 13.25
N THR A 422 16.79 21.40 13.78
CA THR A 422 16.12 20.42 14.65
C THR A 422 15.10 19.58 13.86
N ASN A 423 14.58 18.52 14.49
CA ASN A 423 13.39 17.85 13.99
C ASN A 423 12.14 18.69 14.28
N ILE A 424 11.17 18.67 13.35
CA ILE A 424 9.98 19.53 13.41
C ILE A 424 8.94 18.90 14.35
N VAL A 425 8.97 19.30 15.62
CA VAL A 425 8.05 18.86 16.68
C VAL A 425 7.55 20.08 17.43
N GLY A 426 6.24 20.17 17.67
CA GLY A 426 5.59 21.35 18.25
C GLY A 426 5.24 22.44 17.23
N VAL A 427 4.26 23.28 17.58
CA VAL A 427 3.68 24.31 16.70
C VAL A 427 4.72 25.33 16.24
N ASP A 428 5.56 25.83 17.15
CA ASP A 428 6.58 26.85 16.83
C ASP A 428 7.62 26.35 15.80
N ALA A 429 7.94 25.05 15.83
CA ALA A 429 8.84 24.43 14.86
C ALA A 429 8.17 24.30 13.47
N LEU A 430 6.89 23.93 13.43
CA LEU A 430 6.08 23.85 12.21
C LEU A 430 5.90 25.22 11.56
N ASP A 431 5.64 26.26 12.35
CA ASP A 431 5.59 27.66 11.88
C ASP A 431 6.90 28.07 11.21
N SER A 432 8.03 27.70 11.81
CA SER A 432 9.36 28.05 11.29
C SER A 432 9.67 27.41 9.94
N LEU A 433 9.00 26.29 9.58
CA LEU A 433 9.30 25.47 8.42
C LEU A 433 9.20 26.25 7.10
N PHE A 434 8.25 27.19 7.00
CA PHE A 434 8.01 28.00 5.80
C PHE A 434 8.66 29.41 5.85
N THR A 435 9.51 29.69 6.85
CA THR A 435 10.33 30.91 6.90
C THR A 435 11.73 30.63 6.35
N SER A 436 12.37 31.60 5.69
CA SER A 436 13.78 31.48 5.22
C SER A 436 14.81 31.78 6.31
N ASP A 437 14.41 31.68 7.58
CA ASP A 437 15.23 32.08 8.73
C ASP A 437 15.91 30.83 9.32
N ALA A 438 17.14 30.57 8.88
CA ALA A 438 17.97 29.46 9.35
C ALA A 438 18.60 29.78 10.73
N ARG A 439 17.74 30.02 11.74
CA ARG A 439 18.17 30.32 13.11
C ARG A 439 18.82 29.10 13.77
N ILE A 440 20.14 29.01 13.68
CA ILE A 440 20.96 28.19 14.55
C ILE A 440 20.81 28.76 15.97
N PRO A 441 20.37 27.97 16.98
CA PRO A 441 20.35 28.43 18.36
C PRO A 441 21.78 28.74 18.85
N GLU A 442 21.97 29.86 19.53
CA GLU A 442 23.27 30.21 20.13
C GLU A 442 23.54 29.29 21.35
N GLY A 443 24.17 28.14 21.11
CA GLY A 443 24.41 27.13 22.15
C GLY A 443 24.96 25.80 21.64
N ASP A 444 26.13 25.80 20.99
CA ASP A 444 26.94 24.61 20.73
C ASP A 444 28.28 24.79 21.45
N ASP A 445 28.42 24.18 22.63
CA ASP A 445 29.60 24.28 23.51
C ASP A 445 30.85 23.55 22.96
N GLY A 446 30.86 23.17 21.67
CA GLY A 446 32.01 22.53 21.03
C GLY A 446 32.26 21.09 21.50
N THR A 447 31.29 20.47 22.18
CA THR A 447 31.36 19.06 22.57
C THR A 447 31.39 18.18 21.33
N GLY A 448 32.36 17.26 21.29
CA GLY A 448 32.53 16.32 20.18
C GLY A 448 31.31 15.39 20.07
N LEU A 449 30.85 15.15 18.84
CA LEU A 449 29.87 14.10 18.58
C LEU A 449 30.46 12.76 19.05
N PRO A 450 29.69 11.92 19.78
CA PRO A 450 30.17 10.60 20.20
C PRO A 450 30.44 9.74 18.96
N VAL A 451 31.57 9.03 18.96
CA VAL A 451 31.95 8.13 17.85
C VAL A 451 31.08 6.88 17.91
N VAL A 452 30.29 6.67 16.87
CA VAL A 452 29.45 5.47 16.72
C VAL A 452 30.29 4.38 16.05
N ASP A 453 31.12 3.71 16.84
CA ASP A 453 31.99 2.62 16.36
C ASP A 453 31.17 1.35 16.08
N ALA A 454 30.76 1.21 14.83
CA ALA A 454 29.92 0.12 14.32
C ALA A 454 30.07 -0.03 12.78
N PRO A 455 31.27 -0.35 12.24
CA PRO A 455 31.51 -0.36 10.79
C PRO A 455 30.82 -1.54 10.08
N LEU A 456 30.37 -1.32 8.84
CA LEU A 456 29.78 -2.38 7.99
C LEU A 456 30.74 -3.56 7.78
N SER A 457 32.06 -3.32 7.79
CA SER A 457 33.09 -4.36 7.67
C SER A 457 32.94 -5.46 8.72
N ALA A 458 32.58 -5.13 9.96
CA ALA A 458 32.45 -6.12 11.04
C ALA A 458 31.30 -7.11 10.79
N LEU A 459 30.19 -6.65 10.20
CA LEU A 459 29.12 -7.55 9.76
C LEU A 459 29.57 -8.42 8.57
N ILE A 460 30.34 -7.86 7.64
CA ILE A 460 30.86 -8.61 6.49
C ILE A 460 31.89 -9.66 6.93
N ASP A 461 32.69 -9.39 7.96
CA ASP A 461 33.63 -10.34 8.54
C ASP A 461 32.91 -11.52 9.19
N GLU A 462 31.84 -11.30 9.98
CA GLU A 462 31.02 -12.40 10.54
C GLU A 462 30.29 -13.18 9.44
N LEU A 463 29.82 -12.52 8.37
CA LEU A 463 29.23 -13.19 7.20
C LEU A 463 30.25 -14.05 6.44
N ALA A 464 31.52 -13.65 6.42
CA ALA A 464 32.61 -14.36 5.74
C ALA A 464 33.17 -15.55 6.52
N GLU A 465 32.73 -15.80 7.76
CA GLU A 465 33.03 -17.05 8.49
C GLU A 465 32.36 -18.27 7.85
N GLY A 466 31.33 -18.07 7.01
CA GLY A 466 30.65 -19.14 6.26
C GLY A 466 31.18 -19.34 4.83
N ASP A 467 31.05 -20.56 4.32
CA ASP A 467 31.35 -20.87 2.91
C ASP A 467 30.27 -20.38 1.93
N HIS A 468 29.02 -20.30 2.40
CA HIS A 468 27.83 -20.01 1.61
C HIS A 468 26.67 -19.50 2.47
N GLY A 469 25.61 -18.96 1.85
CA GLY A 469 24.42 -18.49 2.56
C GLY A 469 23.52 -17.59 1.71
N LEU A 470 22.31 -17.34 2.20
CA LEU A 470 21.37 -16.35 1.66
C LEU A 470 21.44 -15.08 2.51
N ILE A 471 21.75 -13.95 1.90
CA ILE A 471 21.79 -12.64 2.56
C ILE A 471 20.71 -11.76 1.93
N MET A 472 19.82 -11.18 2.73
CA MET A 472 18.70 -10.37 2.21
C MET A 472 18.73 -8.97 2.82
N CYS A 473 19.01 -7.96 1.99
CA CYS A 473 18.93 -6.55 2.39
C CYS A 473 17.49 -6.06 2.24
N MET A 474 16.78 -5.96 3.37
CA MET A 474 15.37 -5.59 3.47
C MET A 474 15.17 -4.20 4.08
N GLY A 475 14.00 -3.61 3.88
CA GLY A 475 13.70 -2.22 4.30
C GLY A 475 12.95 -1.41 3.24
N LYS A 476 12.57 -0.18 3.61
CA LYS A 476 11.73 0.71 2.79
C LYS A 476 12.45 1.19 1.53
N GLY A 477 11.72 1.79 0.60
CA GLY A 477 12.29 2.30 -0.64
C GLY A 477 13.43 3.30 -0.39
N GLY A 478 14.51 3.22 -1.17
CA GLY A 478 15.58 4.22 -1.15
C GLY A 478 16.23 4.52 0.21
N VAL A 479 16.28 3.56 1.14
CA VAL A 479 17.14 3.62 2.34
C VAL A 479 18.60 3.24 2.04
N GLY A 480 18.87 2.73 0.83
CA GLY A 480 20.20 2.33 0.34
C GLY A 480 20.43 0.83 0.23
N LYS A 481 19.39 -0.01 0.30
CA LYS A 481 19.47 -1.48 0.24
C LYS A 481 20.39 -1.99 -0.87
N THR A 482 20.19 -1.51 -2.09
CA THR A 482 20.98 -1.81 -3.29
C THR A 482 22.48 -1.54 -3.09
N THR A 483 22.81 -0.44 -2.40
CA THR A 483 24.19 -0.07 -2.05
C THR A 483 24.78 -1.02 -1.00
N ILE A 484 24.02 -1.37 0.04
CA ILE A 484 24.48 -2.29 1.09
C ILE A 484 24.67 -3.70 0.52
N ALA A 485 23.70 -4.19 -0.25
CA ALA A 485 23.76 -5.47 -0.96
C ALA A 485 24.97 -5.52 -1.91
N ALA A 486 25.20 -4.47 -2.70
CA ALA A 486 26.36 -4.39 -3.58
C ALA A 486 27.69 -4.34 -2.82
N ALA A 487 27.78 -3.60 -1.71
CA ALA A 487 28.98 -3.53 -0.88
C ALA A 487 29.33 -4.87 -0.23
N ILE A 488 28.33 -5.56 0.35
CA ILE A 488 28.49 -6.93 0.90
C ILE A 488 28.93 -7.89 -0.21
N ALA A 489 28.25 -7.86 -1.37
CA ALA A 489 28.55 -8.78 -2.47
C ALA A 489 29.94 -8.57 -3.08
N VAL A 490 30.39 -7.33 -3.24
CA VAL A 490 31.76 -6.98 -3.66
C VAL A 490 32.78 -7.49 -2.64
N ALA A 491 32.55 -7.24 -1.35
CA ALA A 491 33.50 -7.56 -0.30
C ALA A 491 33.62 -9.07 0.01
N LEU A 492 32.56 -9.86 -0.22
CA LEU A 492 32.61 -11.33 -0.19
C LEU A 492 33.32 -11.89 -1.44
N ALA A 493 33.09 -11.30 -2.62
CA ALA A 493 33.75 -11.71 -3.87
C ALA A 493 35.27 -11.44 -3.86
N ASP A 494 35.69 -10.32 -3.25
CA ASP A 494 37.10 -9.94 -3.06
C ASP A 494 37.81 -10.82 -2.02
N ARG A 495 37.12 -11.23 -0.94
CA ARG A 495 37.58 -12.30 -0.02
C ARG A 495 37.70 -13.68 -0.69
N GLY A 496 37.23 -13.83 -1.94
CA GLY A 496 37.42 -15.02 -2.76
C GLY A 496 36.23 -15.98 -2.80
N HIS A 497 35.14 -15.67 -2.09
CA HIS A 497 33.94 -16.52 -2.11
C HIS A 497 33.18 -16.36 -3.44
N PRO A 498 32.52 -17.41 -3.95
CA PRO A 498 31.56 -17.26 -5.04
C PRO A 498 30.32 -16.50 -4.56
N VAL A 499 29.90 -15.48 -5.31
CA VAL A 499 28.77 -14.61 -4.96
C VAL A 499 27.80 -14.47 -6.15
N HIS A 500 26.50 -14.48 -5.86
CA HIS A 500 25.44 -14.07 -6.78
C HIS A 500 24.65 -12.92 -6.16
N LEU A 501 24.83 -11.70 -6.67
CA LEU A 501 24.00 -10.56 -6.35
C LEU A 501 22.77 -10.53 -7.26
N THR A 502 21.58 -10.37 -6.69
CA THR A 502 20.32 -10.22 -7.44
C THR A 502 19.48 -9.08 -6.88
N THR A 503 18.57 -8.53 -7.67
CA THR A 503 17.54 -7.59 -7.19
C THR A 503 16.14 -8.05 -7.61
N THR A 504 15.16 -7.82 -6.74
CA THR A 504 13.73 -7.95 -7.05
C THR A 504 13.04 -6.59 -7.28
N ASP A 505 13.81 -5.50 -7.32
CA ASP A 505 13.29 -4.17 -7.70
C ASP A 505 13.32 -4.03 -9.24
N PRO A 506 12.19 -3.84 -9.94
CA PRO A 506 12.17 -3.63 -11.39
C PRO A 506 12.80 -2.29 -11.82
N ALA A 507 13.01 -1.35 -10.90
CA ALA A 507 13.83 -0.15 -11.12
C ALA A 507 15.30 -0.34 -10.66
N GLY A 508 15.67 -1.52 -10.17
CA GLY A 508 16.96 -1.86 -9.58
C GLY A 508 18.14 -1.87 -10.56
N HIS A 509 18.69 -0.70 -10.85
CA HIS A 509 19.87 -0.53 -11.72
C HIS A 509 21.18 -0.97 -11.03
N LEU A 510 21.31 -2.25 -10.64
CA LEU A 510 22.52 -2.82 -10.02
C LEU A 510 23.80 -2.56 -10.84
N SER A 511 23.68 -2.59 -12.17
CA SER A 511 24.74 -2.23 -13.12
C SER A 511 25.23 -0.78 -12.94
N GLY A 512 24.31 0.15 -12.66
CA GLY A 512 24.56 1.55 -12.34
C GLY A 512 25.09 1.79 -10.92
N THR A 513 25.10 0.79 -10.05
CA THR A 513 25.79 0.83 -8.75
C THR A 513 27.19 0.24 -8.84
N LEU A 514 27.37 -0.88 -9.57
CA LEU A 514 28.65 -1.61 -9.62
C LEU A 514 29.68 -1.06 -10.61
N HIS A 515 29.25 -0.55 -11.78
CA HIS A 515 30.13 0.02 -12.82
C HIS A 515 31.35 -0.86 -13.21
N GLY A 516 31.21 -2.19 -13.18
CA GLY A 516 32.26 -3.14 -13.54
C GLY A 516 31.86 -4.59 -13.32
N THR A 517 32.82 -5.50 -13.46
CA THR A 517 32.66 -6.94 -13.19
C THR A 517 33.80 -7.45 -12.32
N LEU A 518 33.51 -8.38 -11.40
CA LEU A 518 34.49 -9.11 -10.59
C LEU A 518 34.41 -10.60 -10.93
N PRO A 519 35.54 -11.35 -10.95
CA PRO A 519 35.57 -12.72 -11.44
C PRO A 519 34.71 -13.70 -10.61
N ASN A 520 34.48 -13.40 -9.33
CA ASN A 520 33.70 -14.23 -8.41
C ASN A 520 32.25 -13.74 -8.21
N LEU A 521 31.85 -12.64 -8.86
CA LEU A 521 30.55 -11.98 -8.67
C LEU A 521 29.65 -12.13 -9.90
N HIS A 522 28.65 -13.00 -9.81
CA HIS A 522 27.52 -13.01 -10.75
C HIS A 522 26.51 -11.92 -10.35
N VAL A 523 25.92 -11.24 -11.33
CA VAL A 523 24.88 -10.22 -11.11
C VAL A 523 23.67 -10.54 -11.98
N SER A 524 22.48 -10.55 -11.37
CA SER A 524 21.20 -10.72 -12.07
C SER A 524 20.15 -9.71 -11.61
N SER A 525 19.03 -9.67 -12.32
CA SER A 525 17.80 -8.98 -11.91
C SER A 525 16.63 -9.92 -12.18
N ILE A 526 15.61 -9.88 -11.33
CA ILE A 526 14.35 -10.60 -11.55
C ILE A 526 13.36 -9.59 -12.13
N ASP A 527 13.36 -9.44 -13.46
CA ASP A 527 12.36 -8.63 -14.18
C ASP A 527 10.98 -9.33 -14.10
N PRO A 528 9.94 -8.70 -13.51
CA PRO A 528 8.59 -9.26 -13.46
C PRO A 528 8.00 -9.56 -14.84
N VAL A 529 8.32 -8.77 -15.86
CA VAL A 529 7.79 -8.94 -17.22
C VAL A 529 8.43 -10.15 -17.91
N GLU A 530 9.73 -10.36 -17.74
CA GLU A 530 10.41 -11.56 -18.25
C GLU A 530 10.03 -12.81 -17.46
N ALA A 531 9.99 -12.73 -16.11
CA ALA A 531 9.56 -13.83 -15.26
C ALA A 531 8.14 -14.29 -15.60
N THR A 532 7.19 -13.35 -15.72
CA THR A 532 5.81 -13.61 -16.13
C THR A 532 5.75 -14.26 -17.49
N ARG A 533 6.44 -13.72 -18.51
CA ARG A 533 6.50 -14.34 -19.84
C ARG A 533 6.98 -15.79 -19.77
N ALA A 534 8.11 -16.03 -19.11
CA ALA A 534 8.68 -17.38 -18.98
C ALA A 534 7.79 -18.36 -18.20
N TYR A 535 7.03 -17.88 -17.21
CA TYR A 535 6.05 -18.67 -16.50
C TYR A 535 4.84 -19.01 -17.38
N ARG A 536 4.27 -18.02 -18.08
CA ARG A 536 3.15 -18.20 -19.00
C ARG A 536 3.50 -19.18 -20.12
N ASP A 537 4.65 -18.99 -20.77
CA ASP A 537 5.16 -19.90 -21.80
C ASP A 537 5.30 -21.34 -21.28
N HIS A 538 5.79 -21.52 -20.04
CA HIS A 538 5.90 -22.83 -19.41
C HIS A 538 4.52 -23.47 -19.11
N VAL A 539 3.56 -22.72 -18.58
CA VAL A 539 2.20 -23.23 -18.30
C VAL A 539 1.46 -23.57 -19.60
N LEU A 540 1.62 -22.75 -20.65
CA LEU A 540 1.03 -22.98 -21.97
C LEU A 540 1.67 -24.15 -22.74
N ALA A 541 2.94 -24.45 -22.48
CA ALA A 541 3.63 -25.62 -23.02
C ALA A 541 3.36 -26.91 -22.23
N THR A 542 2.84 -26.82 -20.99
CA THR A 542 2.58 -27.98 -20.12
C THR A 542 1.10 -28.27 -19.95
N LYS A 543 0.34 -27.38 -19.30
CA LYS A 543 -1.13 -27.48 -19.18
C LYS A 543 -1.82 -27.19 -20.52
N GLY A 544 -1.40 -26.13 -21.21
CA GLY A 544 -1.97 -25.68 -22.48
C GLY A 544 -1.69 -26.57 -23.70
N ALA A 545 -1.03 -27.71 -23.52
CA ALA A 545 -0.72 -28.69 -24.57
C ALA A 545 -1.77 -29.81 -24.71
N ALA A 546 -2.66 -29.95 -23.72
CA ALA A 546 -3.74 -30.96 -23.70
C ALA A 546 -5.15 -30.35 -23.81
N LEU A 547 -5.25 -29.02 -23.94
CA LEU A 547 -6.50 -28.28 -24.11
C LEU A 547 -6.82 -28.08 -25.60
N ASP A 548 -8.11 -27.88 -25.90
CA ASP A 548 -8.54 -27.39 -27.20
C ASP A 548 -8.31 -25.87 -27.34
N GLU A 549 -8.64 -25.30 -28.49
CA GLU A 549 -8.43 -23.88 -28.80
C GLU A 549 -9.18 -22.94 -27.84
N GLN A 550 -10.37 -23.35 -27.37
CA GLN A 550 -11.18 -22.56 -26.44
C GLN A 550 -10.63 -22.63 -25.00
N GLY A 551 -10.34 -23.83 -24.48
CA GLY A 551 -9.71 -24.01 -23.18
C GLY A 551 -8.32 -23.39 -23.11
N ARG A 552 -7.55 -23.43 -24.21
CA ARG A 552 -6.28 -22.72 -24.33
C ARG A 552 -6.47 -21.21 -24.28
N SER A 553 -7.44 -20.65 -25.00
CA SER A 553 -7.72 -19.20 -24.94
C SER A 553 -8.14 -18.75 -23.54
N MET A 554 -8.90 -19.57 -22.81
CA MET A 554 -9.29 -19.28 -21.43
C MET A 554 -8.07 -19.30 -20.48
N LEU A 555 -7.19 -20.30 -20.63
CA LEU A 555 -5.91 -20.35 -19.90
C LEU A 555 -4.98 -19.18 -20.26
N GLU A 556 -4.97 -18.71 -21.51
CA GLU A 556 -4.18 -17.55 -21.96
C GLU A 556 -4.67 -16.19 -21.42
N GLU A 557 -5.91 -16.13 -20.90
CA GLU A 557 -6.51 -14.97 -20.23
C GLU A 557 -6.34 -15.04 -18.69
N ASP A 558 -6.58 -16.19 -18.06
CA ASP A 558 -6.26 -16.45 -16.64
C ASP A 558 -4.80 -16.09 -16.32
N LEU A 559 -3.89 -16.50 -17.21
CA LEU A 559 -2.47 -16.17 -17.17
C LEU A 559 -2.13 -14.68 -17.41
N ARG A 560 -3.12 -13.77 -17.47
CA ARG A 560 -2.95 -12.30 -17.45
C ARG A 560 -3.38 -11.67 -16.13
N SER A 561 -3.97 -12.44 -15.23
CA SER A 561 -4.28 -12.00 -13.86
C SER A 561 -3.01 -11.52 -13.14
N PRO A 562 -3.06 -10.43 -12.35
CA PRO A 562 -1.93 -9.96 -11.54
C PRO A 562 -1.29 -11.05 -10.67
N CYS A 563 -2.09 -11.98 -10.14
CA CYS A 563 -1.60 -13.13 -9.36
C CYS A 563 -0.59 -14.00 -10.14
N THR A 564 -0.66 -14.02 -11.47
CA THR A 564 0.30 -14.73 -12.33
C THR A 564 1.69 -14.10 -12.27
N GLU A 565 1.78 -12.77 -12.17
CA GLU A 565 3.06 -12.06 -12.04
C GLU A 565 3.71 -12.35 -10.69
N GLU A 566 2.95 -12.30 -9.59
CA GLU A 566 3.42 -12.65 -8.25
C GLU A 566 3.97 -14.07 -8.17
N VAL A 567 3.22 -15.05 -8.71
CA VAL A 567 3.65 -16.46 -8.79
C VAL A 567 4.90 -16.63 -9.65
N ALA A 568 5.00 -15.91 -10.77
CA ALA A 568 6.14 -15.98 -11.67
C ALA A 568 7.42 -15.38 -11.05
N VAL A 569 7.32 -14.20 -10.43
CA VAL A 569 8.40 -13.56 -9.67
C VAL A 569 8.83 -14.44 -8.51
N PHE A 570 7.88 -15.01 -7.75
CA PHE A 570 8.19 -15.96 -6.68
C PHE A 570 8.92 -17.21 -7.20
N GLN A 571 8.54 -17.77 -8.36
CA GLN A 571 9.28 -18.89 -8.95
C GLN A 571 10.70 -18.51 -9.38
N ALA A 572 10.90 -17.34 -9.96
CA ALA A 572 12.24 -16.85 -10.31
C ALA A 572 13.11 -16.65 -9.05
N PHE A 573 12.56 -15.99 -8.04
CA PHE A 573 13.20 -15.77 -6.74
C PHE A 573 13.56 -17.08 -6.02
N SER A 574 12.64 -18.05 -6.00
CA SER A 574 12.85 -19.39 -5.44
C SER A 574 13.98 -20.17 -6.11
N ARG A 575 14.17 -20.01 -7.44
CA ARG A 575 15.30 -20.59 -8.17
C ARG A 575 16.62 -19.95 -7.73
N VAL A 576 16.71 -18.62 -7.65
CA VAL A 576 17.93 -17.92 -7.22
C VAL A 576 18.29 -18.24 -5.76
N ILE A 577 17.29 -18.27 -4.85
CA ILE A 577 17.48 -18.75 -3.47
C ILE A 577 18.04 -20.18 -3.44
N SER A 578 17.70 -21.06 -4.38
CA SER A 578 18.21 -22.44 -4.38
C SER A 578 19.72 -22.55 -4.61
N GLU A 579 20.35 -21.50 -5.12
CA GLU A 579 21.80 -21.42 -5.32
C GLU A 579 22.58 -21.17 -4.01
N SER A 580 21.91 -20.66 -2.95
CA SER A 580 22.57 -20.31 -1.67
C SER A 580 23.19 -21.51 -0.94
N ARG A 581 22.85 -22.73 -1.36
CA ARG A 581 23.39 -24.01 -0.86
C ARG A 581 24.88 -24.22 -1.16
N ASN A 582 25.45 -23.51 -2.14
CA ASN A 582 26.80 -23.77 -2.65
C ASN A 582 27.66 -22.50 -2.81
N LYS A 583 27.08 -21.32 -2.56
CA LYS A 583 27.71 -20.00 -2.71
C LYS A 583 26.89 -18.94 -1.96
N PHE A 584 27.42 -17.73 -1.81
CA PHE A 584 26.60 -16.63 -1.32
C PHE A 584 25.60 -16.15 -2.38
N VAL A 585 24.36 -15.96 -1.95
CA VAL A 585 23.31 -15.27 -2.71
C VAL A 585 22.92 -14.02 -1.93
N VAL A 586 23.20 -12.84 -2.50
CA VAL A 586 22.85 -11.55 -1.90
C VAL A 586 21.66 -10.98 -2.66
N VAL A 587 20.58 -10.68 -1.93
CA VAL A 587 19.34 -10.15 -2.49
C VAL A 587 19.15 -8.71 -2.04
N ASP A 588 19.11 -7.80 -3.02
CA ASP A 588 18.51 -6.48 -2.86
C ASP A 588 16.99 -6.61 -3.06
N THR A 589 16.19 -6.45 -2.01
CA THR A 589 14.73 -6.65 -2.15
C THR A 589 14.03 -5.41 -2.69
N ALA A 590 12.87 -5.60 -3.31
CA ALA A 590 11.86 -4.56 -3.51
C ALA A 590 11.52 -3.83 -2.16
N PRO A 591 10.79 -2.70 -2.18
CA PRO A 591 10.25 -2.08 -0.97
C PRO A 591 9.45 -3.06 -0.10
N THR A 592 9.32 -2.78 1.20
CA THR A 592 8.78 -3.72 2.21
C THR A 592 7.46 -4.37 1.80
N GLY A 593 6.43 -3.59 1.43
CA GLY A 593 5.11 -4.12 1.06
C GLY A 593 5.15 -5.17 -0.05
N HIS A 594 5.97 -4.98 -1.08
CA HIS A 594 6.13 -5.97 -2.15
C HIS A 594 6.92 -7.21 -1.69
N THR A 595 7.85 -7.04 -0.75
CA THR A 595 8.58 -8.18 -0.16
C THR A 595 7.69 -8.99 0.79
N LEU A 596 6.74 -8.34 1.47
CA LEU A 596 5.74 -8.98 2.33
C LEU A 596 4.73 -9.78 1.49
N LEU A 597 4.22 -9.24 0.38
CA LEU A 597 3.41 -9.99 -0.59
C LEU A 597 4.14 -11.26 -1.09
N LEU A 598 5.44 -11.15 -1.40
CA LEU A 598 6.25 -12.32 -1.76
C LEU A 598 6.38 -13.32 -0.59
N LEU A 599 6.46 -12.87 0.66
CA LEU A 599 6.49 -13.74 1.84
C LEU A 599 5.14 -14.44 2.08
N ASP A 600 4.01 -13.73 1.95
CA ASP A 600 2.66 -14.30 2.02
C ASP A 600 2.44 -15.36 0.93
N ALA A 601 2.91 -15.09 -0.30
CA ALA A 601 2.94 -16.08 -1.36
C ALA A 601 3.79 -17.31 -0.98
N THR A 602 4.95 -17.14 -0.33
CA THR A 602 5.75 -18.27 0.17
C THR A 602 5.02 -19.07 1.25
N GLY A 603 4.25 -18.41 2.12
CA GLY A 603 3.46 -19.02 3.19
C GLY A 603 2.25 -19.79 2.66
N SER A 604 1.53 -19.23 1.70
CA SER A 604 0.42 -19.91 1.01
C SER A 604 0.91 -21.14 0.24
N TYR A 605 1.99 -21.01 -0.52
CA TYR A 605 2.63 -22.15 -1.19
C TYR A 605 3.15 -23.21 -0.19
N HIS A 606 3.73 -22.78 0.94
CA HIS A 606 4.15 -23.71 2.00
C HIS A 606 2.96 -24.49 2.58
N ARG A 607 1.87 -23.81 2.93
CA ARG A 607 0.64 -24.43 3.47
C ARG A 607 0.08 -25.47 2.51
N GLU A 608 0.03 -25.17 1.22
CA GLU A 608 -0.45 -26.13 0.22
C GLU A 608 0.50 -27.32 0.03
N VAL A 609 1.81 -27.09 -0.14
CA VAL A 609 2.79 -28.18 -0.28
C VAL A 609 2.79 -29.10 0.95
N ALA A 610 2.66 -28.54 2.15
CA ALA A 610 2.51 -29.30 3.39
C ALA A 610 1.22 -30.14 3.40
N ARG A 611 0.08 -29.55 2.98
CA ARG A 611 -1.22 -30.24 2.86
C ARG A 611 -1.16 -31.40 1.84
N GLN A 612 -0.47 -31.22 0.71
CA GLN A 612 -0.37 -32.24 -0.34
C GLN A 612 0.65 -33.35 -0.02
N LEU A 613 1.78 -33.05 0.63
CA LEU A 613 2.86 -34.02 0.88
C LEU A 613 2.78 -34.71 2.25
N GLY A 614 2.09 -34.12 3.23
CA GLY A 614 2.00 -34.64 4.60
C GLY A 614 3.37 -34.80 5.27
N ASN A 615 3.55 -35.87 6.05
CA ASN A 615 4.77 -36.12 6.83
C ASN A 615 6.02 -36.55 6.00
N ARG A 616 6.09 -36.21 4.71
CA ARG A 616 7.30 -36.42 3.90
C ARG A 616 8.28 -35.28 4.12
N HIS A 617 9.58 -35.56 4.12
CA HIS A 617 10.59 -34.50 4.14
C HIS A 617 10.59 -33.74 2.80
N PHE A 618 10.29 -32.45 2.87
CA PHE A 618 10.44 -31.47 1.80
C PHE A 618 11.17 -30.22 2.34
N THR A 619 11.67 -29.36 1.45
CA THR A 619 12.18 -28.04 1.84
C THR A 619 11.54 -26.97 0.95
N THR A 620 10.75 -26.09 1.55
CA THR A 620 10.15 -24.93 0.86
C THR A 620 11.11 -23.73 0.90
N PRO A 621 10.88 -22.67 0.10
CA PRO A 621 11.59 -21.41 0.26
C PRO A 621 11.43 -20.82 1.66
N LEU A 622 10.20 -20.78 2.20
CA LEU A 622 9.93 -20.27 3.55
C LEU A 622 10.77 -20.97 4.63
N MET A 623 10.87 -22.30 4.60
CA MET A 623 11.70 -23.07 5.55
C MET A 623 13.20 -22.74 5.48
N ARG A 624 13.68 -22.17 4.36
CA ARG A 624 15.07 -21.66 4.26
C ARG A 624 15.17 -20.22 4.76
N LEU A 625 14.16 -19.40 4.52
CA LEU A 625 14.09 -18.04 5.05
C LEU A 625 14.04 -18.03 6.59
N GLN A 626 13.39 -19.03 7.17
CA GLN A 626 13.31 -19.30 8.62
C GLN A 626 14.56 -19.98 9.20
N ASP A 627 15.52 -20.42 8.39
CA ASP A 627 16.75 -21.08 8.82
C ASP A 627 17.82 -20.02 9.15
N PRO A 628 18.21 -19.82 10.42
CA PRO A 628 19.13 -18.76 10.83
C PRO A 628 20.60 -19.12 10.59
N GLU A 629 20.92 -20.38 10.26
CA GLU A 629 22.27 -20.76 9.81
C GLU A 629 22.42 -20.37 8.33
N LEU A 630 21.45 -20.76 7.50
CA LEU A 630 21.47 -20.54 6.05
C LEU A 630 21.10 -19.10 5.62
N THR A 631 20.18 -18.43 6.31
CA THR A 631 19.64 -17.11 5.92
C THR A 631 19.98 -16.01 6.92
N LYS A 632 20.48 -14.88 6.41
CA LYS A 632 20.86 -13.68 7.17
C LYS A 632 20.06 -12.49 6.62
N VAL A 633 18.96 -12.14 7.28
CA VAL A 633 18.18 -10.94 6.93
C VAL A 633 18.82 -9.71 7.55
N ILE A 634 19.03 -8.67 6.75
CA ILE A 634 19.64 -7.40 7.15
C ILE A 634 18.63 -6.28 6.94
N VAL A 635 18.18 -5.65 8.02
CA VAL A 635 17.21 -4.55 7.97
C VAL A 635 17.96 -3.23 7.80
N VAL A 636 17.84 -2.61 6.62
CA VAL A 636 18.47 -1.32 6.31
C VAL A 636 17.48 -0.20 6.60
N THR A 637 17.94 0.82 7.33
CA THR A 637 17.15 2.01 7.70
C THR A 637 18.00 3.29 7.67
N LEU A 638 17.44 4.41 8.10
CA LEU A 638 18.09 5.72 8.28
C LEU A 638 17.96 6.16 9.74
N ALA A 639 18.81 7.08 10.21
CA ALA A 639 18.76 7.60 11.58
C ALA A 639 17.63 8.63 11.84
N GLU A 640 16.43 8.36 11.30
CA GLU A 640 15.24 9.22 11.38
C GLU A 640 14.06 8.43 11.97
N THR A 641 13.15 9.11 12.68
CA THR A 641 12.07 8.49 13.46
C THR A 641 11.15 7.58 12.64
N THR A 642 10.64 8.07 11.50
CA THR A 642 9.75 7.27 10.64
C THR A 642 10.48 6.08 10.02
N PRO A 643 11.67 6.20 9.38
CA PRO A 643 12.44 5.03 8.93
C PRO A 643 12.75 3.98 10.00
N VAL A 644 13.04 4.36 11.25
CA VAL A 644 13.25 3.40 12.35
C VAL A 644 11.94 2.70 12.73
N LEU A 645 10.82 3.43 12.80
CA LEU A 645 9.51 2.85 13.09
C LEU A 645 9.01 1.92 11.96
N GLU A 646 9.20 2.32 10.70
CA GLU A 646 8.89 1.51 9.51
C GLU A 646 9.77 0.24 9.41
N ALA A 647 11.01 0.31 9.89
CA ALA A 647 11.92 -0.85 9.99
C ALA A 647 11.56 -1.78 11.16
N ALA A 648 11.07 -1.24 12.28
CA ALA A 648 10.58 -2.02 13.41
C ALA A 648 9.29 -2.79 13.06
N GLY A 649 8.36 -2.16 12.34
CA GLY A 649 7.16 -2.84 11.81
C GLY A 649 7.52 -4.02 10.92
N LEU A 650 8.45 -3.81 9.97
CA LEU A 650 9.00 -4.87 9.11
C LEU A 650 9.61 -6.02 9.92
N GLN A 651 10.35 -5.73 10.99
CA GLN A 651 10.89 -6.75 11.87
C GLN A 651 9.76 -7.55 12.54
N SER A 652 8.72 -6.91 13.08
CA SER A 652 7.59 -7.62 13.66
C SER A 652 6.80 -8.46 12.65
N GLU A 653 6.74 -8.07 11.38
CA GLU A 653 6.16 -8.87 10.30
C GLU A 653 7.03 -10.10 9.95
N LEU A 654 8.36 -9.94 9.91
CA LEU A 654 9.31 -11.04 9.75
C LEU A 654 9.23 -12.01 10.95
N GLU A 655 9.15 -11.50 12.18
CA GLU A 655 8.97 -12.28 13.40
C GLU A 655 7.66 -13.08 13.39
N ARG A 656 6.55 -12.49 12.93
CA ARG A 656 5.27 -13.19 12.67
C ARG A 656 5.45 -14.34 11.67
N ALA A 657 6.30 -14.18 10.65
CA ALA A 657 6.68 -15.23 9.69
C ALA A 657 7.74 -16.22 10.21
N GLN A 658 8.16 -16.11 11.47
CA GLN A 658 9.26 -16.86 12.12
C GLN A 658 10.66 -16.62 11.49
N ILE A 659 10.85 -15.50 10.80
CA ILE A 659 12.12 -15.06 10.23
C ILE A 659 12.72 -14.03 11.18
N GLN A 660 13.90 -14.29 11.75
CA GLN A 660 14.58 -13.36 12.64
C GLN A 660 15.57 -12.49 11.86
N PRO A 661 15.50 -11.14 11.95
CA PRO A 661 16.57 -10.27 11.47
C PRO A 661 17.90 -10.63 12.13
N TRP A 662 18.95 -10.83 11.33
CA TRP A 662 20.28 -11.14 11.82
C TRP A 662 21.05 -9.87 12.23
N ALA A 663 20.86 -8.75 11.50
CA ALA A 663 21.45 -7.45 11.81
C ALA A 663 20.62 -6.27 11.28
N TRP A 664 20.86 -5.08 11.84
CA TRP A 664 20.38 -3.80 11.31
C TRP A 664 21.52 -2.95 10.74
N VAL A 665 21.23 -2.14 9.73
CA VAL A 665 22.17 -1.18 9.13
C VAL A 665 21.53 0.20 9.09
N VAL A 666 22.05 1.12 9.91
CA VAL A 666 21.64 2.53 9.91
C VAL A 666 22.50 3.28 8.89
N ASN A 667 21.92 3.57 7.73
CA ASN A 667 22.62 4.16 6.61
C ASN A 667 22.55 5.71 6.61
N ASN A 668 23.49 6.34 5.91
CA ASN A 668 23.56 7.80 5.69
C ASN A 668 23.58 8.67 6.96
N SER A 669 24.21 8.20 8.04
CA SER A 669 24.31 8.94 9.30
C SER A 669 25.25 10.16 9.19
N LEU A 670 24.75 11.34 9.56
CA LEU A 670 25.56 12.52 9.83
C LEU A 670 26.38 12.37 11.10
N ALA A 671 25.89 11.66 12.13
CA ALA A 671 26.65 11.42 13.37
C ALA A 671 27.97 10.66 13.09
N ALA A 672 27.93 9.60 12.29
CA ALA A 672 29.12 8.87 11.87
C ALA A 672 29.99 9.63 10.83
N ALA A 673 29.43 10.62 10.14
CA ALA A 673 30.16 11.42 9.14
C ALA A 673 30.95 12.61 9.74
N HIS A 674 30.82 12.87 11.04
CA HIS A 674 31.53 13.92 11.79
C HIS A 674 31.60 15.30 11.09
N PRO A 675 30.46 15.88 10.65
CA PRO A 675 30.41 17.17 9.96
C PRO A 675 30.94 18.31 10.83
N THR A 676 31.55 19.31 10.19
CA THR A 676 31.99 20.56 10.82
C THR A 676 30.99 21.71 10.68
N SER A 677 30.02 21.60 9.76
CA SER A 677 28.95 22.61 9.58
C SER A 677 28.03 22.62 10.81
N PRO A 678 27.75 23.78 11.45
CA PRO A 678 26.87 23.85 12.63
C PRO A 678 25.49 23.26 12.41
N LEU A 679 24.89 23.51 11.23
CA LEU A 679 23.60 22.95 10.83
C LEU A 679 23.65 21.41 10.78
N LEU A 680 24.71 20.83 10.22
CA LEU A 680 24.86 19.38 10.13
C LEU A 680 25.28 18.76 11.46
N ARG A 681 26.03 19.46 12.33
CA ARG A 681 26.29 19.03 13.72
C ARG A 681 24.99 18.94 14.53
N GLN A 682 24.11 19.93 14.42
CA GLN A 682 22.83 19.90 15.13
C GLN A 682 21.90 18.79 14.60
N ARG A 683 21.90 18.54 13.28
CA ARG A 683 21.22 17.37 12.69
C ARG A 683 21.83 16.05 13.18
N ALA A 684 23.16 15.94 13.26
CA ALA A 684 23.86 14.76 13.77
C ALA A 684 23.51 14.46 15.24
N VAL A 685 23.38 15.47 16.10
CA VAL A 685 22.89 15.28 17.48
C VAL A 685 21.46 14.72 17.50
N ALA A 686 20.60 15.11 16.56
CA ALA A 686 19.23 14.62 16.46
C ALA A 686 19.12 13.16 15.94
N GLU A 687 20.18 12.59 15.36
CA GLU A 687 20.26 11.18 14.97
C GLU A 687 20.54 10.25 16.16
N LEU A 688 21.31 10.71 17.14
CA LEU A 688 21.82 9.87 18.24
C LEU A 688 20.72 9.07 18.97
N PRO A 689 19.55 9.66 19.35
CA PRO A 689 18.50 8.90 20.02
C PRO A 689 17.85 7.82 19.15
N GLN A 690 17.95 7.92 17.81
CA GLN A 690 17.46 6.88 16.90
C GLN A 690 18.50 5.77 16.70
N ILE A 691 19.78 6.14 16.60
CA ILE A 691 20.90 5.20 16.56
C ILE A 691 20.96 4.36 17.85
N ASP A 692 20.87 5.01 19.00
CA ASP A 692 20.87 4.32 20.30
C ASP A 692 19.66 3.38 20.41
N LYS A 693 18.46 3.83 20.01
CA LYS A 693 17.25 2.99 20.00
C LYS A 693 17.42 1.71 19.16
N VAL A 694 18.04 1.80 17.99
CA VAL A 694 18.32 0.60 17.17
C VAL A 694 19.24 -0.39 17.89
N ARG A 695 20.21 0.12 18.66
CA ARG A 695 21.17 -0.69 19.44
C ARG A 695 20.65 -1.21 20.78
N THR A 696 19.58 -0.62 21.34
CA THR A 696 19.01 -1.04 22.64
C THR A 696 17.71 -1.82 22.50
N ASP A 697 16.87 -1.49 21.51
CA ASP A 697 15.48 -1.97 21.45
C ASP A 697 15.25 -3.01 20.33
N TYR A 698 16.10 -3.03 19.29
CA TYR A 698 15.80 -3.75 18.04
C TYR A 698 16.84 -4.79 17.59
N ALA A 699 18.15 -4.54 17.74
CA ALA A 699 19.17 -5.49 17.27
C ALA A 699 20.50 -5.47 18.06
N ASP A 700 21.00 -6.68 18.38
CA ASP A 700 22.36 -6.88 18.93
C ASP A 700 23.46 -6.52 17.91
N ARG A 701 23.21 -6.82 16.63
CA ARG A 701 24.11 -6.52 15.51
C ARG A 701 23.65 -5.28 14.78
N VAL A 702 24.43 -4.21 14.87
CA VAL A 702 24.19 -2.95 14.19
C VAL A 702 25.45 -2.52 13.47
N ALA A 703 25.31 -2.09 12.21
CA ALA A 703 26.30 -1.23 11.55
C ALA A 703 25.72 0.17 11.33
N VAL A 704 26.56 1.20 11.44
CA VAL A 704 26.20 2.60 11.19
C VAL A 704 27.16 3.16 10.15
N ILE A 705 26.59 3.67 9.07
CA ILE A 705 27.32 4.06 7.86
C ILE A 705 27.28 5.59 7.71
N PRO A 706 28.42 6.26 7.54
CA PRO A 706 28.47 7.72 7.39
C PRO A 706 27.81 8.19 6.08
N LEU A 707 27.16 9.35 6.12
CA LEU A 707 26.73 10.05 4.91
C LEU A 707 27.95 10.44 4.07
N LEU A 708 28.11 9.80 2.91
CA LEU A 708 29.21 10.08 2.00
C LEU A 708 28.97 11.35 1.16
N ALA A 709 30.04 12.11 0.96
CA ALA A 709 30.09 13.29 0.11
C ALA A 709 29.78 12.95 -1.36
N CYS A 710 30.37 11.87 -1.88
CA CYS A 710 30.01 11.27 -3.16
C CYS A 710 29.07 10.08 -2.95
N GLU A 711 28.19 9.79 -3.91
CA GLU A 711 27.43 8.53 -3.90
C GLU A 711 28.41 7.37 -4.18
N PRO A 712 28.37 6.25 -3.42
CA PRO A 712 29.31 5.14 -3.57
C PRO A 712 28.99 4.27 -4.79
N VAL A 713 29.31 4.82 -5.97
CA VAL A 713 29.13 4.18 -7.28
C VAL A 713 30.49 3.64 -7.76
N GLY A 714 30.48 2.40 -8.23
CA GLY A 714 31.67 1.69 -8.67
C GLY A 714 32.30 0.83 -7.59
N ILE A 715 32.82 -0.34 -7.99
CA ILE A 715 33.55 -1.29 -7.13
C ILE A 715 34.50 -0.60 -6.12
N PRO A 716 35.38 0.36 -6.49
CA PRO A 716 36.31 0.98 -5.53
C PRO A 716 35.64 1.78 -4.41
N ALA A 717 34.46 2.35 -4.66
CA ALA A 717 33.70 3.09 -3.65
C ALA A 717 32.90 2.14 -2.74
N LEU A 718 32.44 1.01 -3.28
CA LEU A 718 31.78 -0.07 -2.53
C LEU A 718 32.78 -0.85 -1.65
N GLU A 719 33.99 -1.10 -2.13
CA GLU A 719 35.12 -1.63 -1.35
C GLU A 719 35.46 -0.71 -0.16
N ALA A 720 35.51 0.61 -0.38
CA ALA A 720 35.75 1.58 0.68
C ALA A 720 34.60 1.62 1.71
N LEU A 721 33.35 1.51 1.25
CA LEU A 721 32.17 1.41 2.11
C LEU A 721 32.16 0.13 2.96
N ALA A 722 32.67 -0.97 2.41
CA ALA A 722 32.84 -2.26 3.08
C ALA A 722 34.13 -2.38 3.91
N GLY A 723 34.97 -1.33 3.96
CA GLY A 723 36.23 -1.29 4.69
C GLY A 723 37.38 -2.10 4.07
N SER A 724 37.21 -2.70 2.89
CA SER A 724 38.28 -3.48 2.22
C SER A 724 39.34 -2.60 1.54
N ARG A 725 39.03 -1.33 1.27
CA ARG A 725 40.02 -0.29 0.93
C ARG A 725 39.90 0.92 1.84
N THR A 726 41.03 1.58 2.11
CA THR A 726 41.03 2.95 2.63
C THR A 726 40.48 3.88 1.54
N ALA A 727 39.48 4.70 1.88
CA ALA A 727 38.93 5.67 0.94
C ALA A 727 40.03 6.64 0.48
N ALA A 728 40.12 6.88 -0.84
CA ALA A 728 40.90 7.98 -1.38
C ALA A 728 40.16 9.29 -1.10
N VAL A 729 40.85 10.25 -0.48
CA VAL A 729 40.35 11.56 -0.04
C VAL A 729 40.15 12.50 -1.23
#